data_AF-A0A1S3G7R8-F1
#
_entry.id   AF-A0A1S3G7R8-F1
#
_cell.length_a   1.000
_cell.length_b   1.000
_cell.length_c   1.000
_cell.angle_alpha   90.00
_cell.angle_beta   90.00
_cell.angle_gamma   90.00
#
_symmetry.space_group_name_H-M   'P 1'
#
loop_
_entity.id
_entity.type
_entity.pdbx_description
1 polymer ?
#
loop_
_entity_poly.entity_id
_entity_poly.type
_entity_poly.pdbx_seq_one_letter_code
_entity_poly.pdbx_strand_id
1 'polypeptide(L)'
;MYTFLEKRSISCAPSPGAYDVTVSEVSKGPVSFQKSQRFKKQKESQQNLDDTDTTLPTSAKRAKTVGLKKESQKNDKDLKNLEKEIRVLAHERGTLGKQIQDMESALEKMEAKLTAAVREKTTLSANNASLEKQLMELTRANELLKSKFTDDGNQKNMRLLSLELMKLRNKREAKMKSMMAKQEGMEVKLQMTEKNLEESKGKIAQLEGKLVSIEKEKIDEKPEIEKLLEYIEEISYASDQVEKYKVDVAQLKQDLNEKNHEVLNLKESMEEKVVLAKQVEELNAKCQLLEKEKDDLINKNRERDENLNAEIQDLKTKLILKKQKYEKLQQENLKIESLLQQEKELSSSLQQNLSNCQEEIIKERENFKEELKSTLDELEEAQQKDFQTEILINQLEVDTRSAKRELRVLKDQLAQKEAELENNNTAHLQATLILQGTYNSALRNLEDVNVQFESYKAAKASEMEALKLENASLQEKVAKAEKHAEDVQHQIVTTESTNREYARMLADLQKESALKEAEIKEITDSSLKKITDLQNQLKQEEKNVKKQLEDEETRKSEKENKVAELTEEVNKWRLLYQELYEKTKPFQQQLDAFEAEKQALLNEHGATQEQLNKIRDSYAELLGHQNLKQKIKHVVKLKDENSHLKSEVSKLQSQLAKRKQSEQKLKEELNKVLGIKRFDPSKAFHHEYKENFVKTPLKEGDTNCC
;
A
#
# COMPACT_ATOMS: atom_id res chain seq x y z
N MET A 1 47.85 113.26 35.61
CA MET A 1 46.54 113.82 35.25
C MET A 1 45.48 112.79 35.61
N TYR A 2 44.38 113.26 36.16
CA TYR A 2 43.45 112.56 37.06
C TYR A 2 42.46 111.58 36.39
N THR A 3 41.80 110.84 37.27
CA THR A 3 40.53 110.07 37.19
C THR A 3 40.56 108.64 36.65
N PHE A 4 39.88 107.61 37.15
CA PHE A 4 39.20 107.15 38.41
C PHE A 4 38.11 106.14 37.96
N LEU A 5 38.08 104.94 38.58
CA LEU A 5 36.89 104.12 38.94
C LEU A 5 36.04 103.43 37.81
N GLU A 6 35.54 102.19 37.90
CA GLU A 6 35.33 101.24 39.01
C GLU A 6 34.82 99.84 38.52
N LYS A 7 35.29 98.76 39.18
CA LYS A 7 34.67 97.41 39.50
C LYS A 7 34.03 96.54 38.38
N ARG A 8 34.10 95.19 38.38
CA ARG A 8 34.08 94.23 39.51
C ARG A 8 34.48 92.78 39.12
N SER A 9 35.23 92.16 40.03
CA SER A 9 35.21 90.75 40.53
C SER A 9 35.46 89.52 39.64
N ILE A 10 36.65 88.96 39.88
CA ILE A 10 37.08 87.55 39.80
C ILE A 10 36.47 86.75 40.97
N SER A 11 36.12 85.47 40.77
CA SER A 11 36.51 84.40 41.72
C SER A 11 36.39 83.02 41.09
N CYS A 12 37.48 82.28 41.24
CA CYS A 12 37.81 80.97 40.70
C CYS A 12 37.44 79.88 41.72
N ALA A 13 37.23 78.64 41.25
CA ALA A 13 37.24 77.43 42.07
C ALA A 13 38.17 76.37 41.42
N PRO A 14 38.70 75.40 42.20
CA PRO A 14 40.09 74.95 42.10
C PRO A 14 40.34 73.70 41.24
N SER A 15 41.63 73.43 40.98
CA SER A 15 42.18 72.27 40.26
C SER A 15 42.31 71.00 41.12
N PRO A 16 42.46 69.82 40.50
CA PRO A 16 42.08 68.53 41.06
C PRO A 16 43.19 67.85 41.88
N GLY A 17 42.78 67.16 42.96
CA GLY A 17 43.60 66.18 43.68
C GLY A 17 43.87 66.50 45.14
N ALA A 18 42.84 66.63 45.98
CA ALA A 18 43.00 66.71 47.43
C ALA A 18 41.96 65.81 48.13
N TYR A 19 42.44 64.64 48.57
CA TYR A 19 41.93 63.69 49.60
C TYR A 19 40.59 62.99 49.32
N ASP A 20 40.49 61.66 49.19
CA ASP A 20 40.85 60.50 50.04
C ASP A 20 39.76 60.09 51.05
N VAL A 21 39.59 58.77 51.16
CA VAL A 21 38.44 57.96 51.59
C VAL A 21 38.32 57.87 53.11
N THR A 22 37.10 57.94 53.68
CA THR A 22 36.58 57.00 54.73
C THR A 22 35.16 57.32 55.27
N VAL A 23 34.25 56.34 55.08
CA VAL A 23 33.25 55.69 55.99
C VAL A 23 32.09 56.47 56.68
N SER A 24 30.91 55.81 56.64
CA SER A 24 29.64 55.97 57.41
C SER A 24 28.67 57.07 56.92
N GLU A 25 27.35 56.90 56.75
CA GLU A 25 26.37 56.04 57.42
C GLU A 25 24.99 56.07 56.70
N VAL A 26 24.22 54.96 56.81
CA VAL A 26 22.75 54.79 56.79
C VAL A 26 21.88 54.86 55.50
N SER A 27 21.25 53.70 55.27
CA SER A 27 20.02 53.31 54.57
C SER A 27 18.88 54.32 54.30
N LYS A 28 18.12 54.08 53.22
CA LYS A 28 16.66 53.85 53.19
C LYS A 28 16.13 53.51 51.79
N GLY A 29 15.21 52.53 51.71
CA GLY A 29 14.50 52.09 50.51
C GLY A 29 13.20 52.88 50.20
N PRO A 30 12.17 52.27 49.57
CA PRO A 30 11.58 52.74 48.30
C PRO A 30 10.14 53.28 48.41
N VAL A 31 9.62 53.97 47.38
CA VAL A 31 8.17 54.28 47.26
C VAL A 31 7.67 54.23 45.82
N SER A 32 6.46 53.67 45.70
CA SER A 32 5.60 53.38 44.55
C SER A 32 4.92 54.61 43.92
N PHE A 33 4.31 54.40 42.74
CA PHE A 33 3.08 55.11 42.36
C PHE A 33 2.08 54.19 41.65
N GLN A 34 0.81 54.37 42.00
CA GLN A 34 -0.39 53.71 41.47
C GLN A 34 -1.45 54.79 41.21
N LYS A 35 -2.06 54.81 40.01
CA LYS A 35 -3.51 54.96 39.73
C LYS A 35 -3.82 55.41 38.28
N SER A 36 -4.70 54.66 37.63
CA SER A 36 -6.03 55.17 37.24
C SER A 36 -7.03 54.01 36.98
N GLN A 37 -8.18 54.08 37.65
CA GLN A 37 -9.39 53.26 37.45
C GLN A 37 -10.48 54.09 36.73
N ARG A 38 -11.27 53.44 35.85
CA ARG A 38 -12.70 53.68 35.52
C ARG A 38 -13.04 52.68 34.39
N PHE A 39 -13.95 51.70 34.49
CA PHE A 39 -15.30 51.66 35.08
C PHE A 39 -15.66 50.28 35.69
N LYS A 40 -16.67 50.28 36.56
CA LYS A 40 -17.17 49.21 37.46
C LYS A 40 -18.32 48.37 36.86
N LYS A 41 -18.58 47.19 37.47
CA LYS A 41 -19.87 46.88 38.16
C LYS A 41 -19.69 45.84 39.30
N GLN A 42 -20.45 46.08 40.38
CA GLN A 42 -20.66 45.38 41.67
C GLN A 42 -21.54 44.11 41.52
N LYS A 43 -21.80 43.19 42.49
CA LYS A 43 -21.62 43.04 43.95
C LYS A 43 -21.93 41.56 44.37
N GLU A 44 -21.25 41.07 45.42
CA GLU A 44 -21.71 40.26 46.60
C GLU A 44 -22.52 38.93 46.39
N SER A 45 -22.33 37.81 47.13
CA SER A 45 -22.00 37.62 48.56
C SER A 45 -21.53 36.18 48.93
N GLN A 46 -20.59 36.09 49.89
CA GLN A 46 -20.57 35.29 51.13
C GLN A 46 -20.33 33.74 51.21
N GLN A 47 -19.28 33.43 52.01
CA GLN A 47 -19.17 32.53 53.18
C GLN A 47 -18.71 31.05 53.07
N ASN A 48 -17.42 30.85 53.42
CA ASN A 48 -16.82 30.12 54.55
C ASN A 48 -16.94 28.58 54.78
N LEU A 49 -15.74 27.98 54.85
CA LEU A 49 -15.11 27.11 55.89
C LEU A 49 -15.45 25.61 56.09
N ASP A 50 -14.35 24.85 56.03
CA ASP A 50 -13.84 23.77 56.91
C ASP A 50 -14.37 22.30 56.93
N ASP A 51 -13.41 21.41 56.64
CA ASP A 51 -12.96 20.16 57.32
C ASP A 51 -13.86 18.93 57.65
N THR A 52 -13.18 17.78 57.58
CA THR A 52 -13.40 16.43 58.18
C THR A 52 -14.31 15.37 57.52
N ASP A 53 -13.63 14.30 57.06
CA ASP A 53 -13.76 12.87 57.40
C ASP A 53 -15.07 12.05 57.22
N THR A 54 -14.86 10.80 56.78
CA THR A 54 -15.63 9.58 57.10
C THR A 54 -16.88 9.18 56.27
N THR A 55 -16.84 7.91 55.81
CA THR A 55 -17.94 6.94 55.52
C THR A 55 -18.75 6.92 54.20
N LEU A 56 -18.49 5.86 53.42
CA LEU A 56 -19.44 5.11 52.56
C LEU A 56 -20.69 4.65 53.37
N PRO A 57 -21.89 4.40 52.79
CA PRO A 57 -22.14 3.18 52.00
C PRO A 57 -23.36 3.14 51.00
N THR A 58 -23.38 2.08 50.17
CA THR A 58 -24.56 1.27 49.70
C THR A 58 -25.66 1.92 48.82
N SER A 59 -26.36 1.25 47.91
CA SER A 59 -26.28 -0.08 47.26
C SER A 59 -27.43 -0.25 46.24
N ALA A 60 -27.25 -1.23 45.34
CA ALA A 60 -28.28 -2.16 44.83
C ALA A 60 -29.29 -1.62 43.79
N LYS A 61 -29.76 -2.38 42.78
CA LYS A 61 -29.99 -3.84 42.69
C LYS A 61 -30.26 -4.28 41.24
N ARG A 62 -29.89 -5.53 40.96
CA ARG A 62 -30.21 -6.47 39.84
C ARG A 62 -31.54 -6.30 39.06
N ALA A 63 -31.52 -6.75 37.80
CA ALA A 63 -32.59 -7.58 37.21
C ALA A 63 -32.05 -8.58 36.16
N LYS A 64 -32.85 -9.62 35.89
CA LYS A 64 -32.50 -11.00 35.48
C LYS A 64 -32.68 -11.29 33.98
N THR A 65 -31.99 -12.36 33.56
CA THR A 65 -32.19 -13.31 32.44
C THR A 65 -33.62 -13.58 31.95
N VAL A 66 -33.79 -13.67 30.62
CA VAL A 66 -34.52 -14.67 29.76
C VAL A 66 -34.06 -14.34 28.31
N GLY A 67 -33.64 -15.20 27.38
CA GLY A 67 -33.71 -16.64 27.16
C GLY A 67 -34.10 -16.84 25.68
N LEU A 68 -33.22 -17.39 24.84
CA LEU A 68 -33.57 -18.11 23.61
C LEU A 68 -32.43 -19.09 23.27
N LYS A 69 -32.85 -20.34 23.11
CA LYS A 69 -32.05 -21.56 22.97
C LYS A 69 -31.81 -21.90 21.49
N LYS A 70 -30.71 -22.66 21.27
CA LYS A 70 -30.48 -23.71 20.25
C LYS A 70 -30.31 -23.22 18.80
N GLU A 71 -29.42 -23.76 17.96
CA GLU A 71 -28.68 -25.02 17.99
C GLU A 71 -27.55 -25.04 16.95
N SER A 72 -26.66 -26.01 17.12
CA SER A 72 -25.85 -26.71 16.13
C SER A 72 -24.37 -26.33 15.96
N GLN A 73 -23.57 -27.33 16.29
CA GLN A 73 -22.14 -27.45 16.14
C GLN A 73 -21.76 -27.51 14.65
N LYS A 74 -20.87 -26.62 14.23
CA LYS A 74 -19.69 -26.87 13.39
C LYS A 74 -18.89 -25.56 13.37
N ASN A 75 -17.56 -25.65 13.44
CA ASN A 75 -16.57 -24.56 13.40
C ASN A 75 -15.93 -24.12 14.74
N ASP A 76 -15.84 -25.01 15.73
CA ASP A 76 -15.04 -24.78 16.97
C ASP A 76 -13.53 -24.62 16.68
N LYS A 77 -13.03 -25.13 15.55
CA LYS A 77 -11.64 -24.92 15.10
C LYS A 77 -11.41 -23.52 14.54
N ASP A 78 -12.35 -23.00 13.76
CA ASP A 78 -12.21 -21.69 13.13
C ASP A 78 -12.40 -20.58 14.15
N LEU A 79 -13.32 -20.75 15.11
CA LEU A 79 -13.44 -19.86 16.27
C LEU A 79 -12.15 -19.82 17.11
N LYS A 80 -11.50 -20.96 17.37
CA LYS A 80 -10.22 -21.02 18.09
C LYS A 80 -9.06 -20.41 17.28
N ASN A 81 -9.05 -20.54 15.96
CA ASN A 81 -8.05 -19.91 15.11
C ASN A 81 -8.23 -18.38 15.08
N LEU A 82 -9.47 -17.92 14.95
CA LEU A 82 -9.82 -16.51 15.00
C LEU A 82 -9.48 -15.90 16.37
N GLU A 83 -9.72 -16.62 17.48
CA GLU A 83 -9.37 -16.18 18.83
C GLU A 83 -7.85 -16.15 19.08
N LYS A 84 -7.07 -16.98 18.38
CA LYS A 84 -5.60 -16.91 18.38
C LYS A 84 -5.09 -15.73 17.56
N GLU A 85 -5.67 -15.52 16.39
CA GLU A 85 -5.34 -14.40 15.50
C GLU A 85 -5.67 -13.05 16.14
N ILE A 86 -6.84 -12.93 16.78
CA ILE A 86 -7.23 -11.75 17.57
C ILE A 86 -6.25 -11.51 18.73
N ARG A 87 -5.73 -12.56 19.38
CA ARG A 87 -4.71 -12.43 20.44
C ARG A 87 -3.37 -11.95 19.90
N VAL A 88 -2.94 -12.44 18.74
CA VAL A 88 -1.70 -11.99 18.08
C VAL A 88 -1.83 -10.54 17.65
N LEU A 89 -2.93 -10.18 16.97
CA LEU A 89 -3.19 -8.79 16.55
C LEU A 89 -3.33 -7.84 17.74
N ALA A 90 -3.92 -8.28 18.85
CA ALA A 90 -3.97 -7.48 20.08
C ALA A 90 -2.58 -7.27 20.71
N HIS A 91 -1.71 -8.28 20.62
CA HIS A 91 -0.32 -8.17 21.07
C HIS A 91 0.49 -7.23 20.17
N GLU A 92 0.39 -7.38 18.86
CA GLU A 92 1.02 -6.51 17.86
C GLU A 92 0.56 -5.05 18.02
N ARG A 93 -0.75 -4.82 18.20
CA ARG A 93 -1.29 -3.49 18.51
C ARG A 93 -0.73 -2.92 19.81
N GLY A 94 -0.52 -3.76 20.83
CA GLY A 94 0.14 -3.37 22.08
C GLY A 94 1.61 -3.00 21.90
N THR A 95 2.34 -3.70 21.03
CA THR A 95 3.74 -3.39 20.71
C THR A 95 3.88 -2.13 19.87
N LEU A 96 3.02 -1.94 18.87
CA LEU A 96 2.94 -0.72 18.07
C LEU A 96 2.53 0.48 18.93
N GLY A 97 1.60 0.29 19.87
CA GLY A 97 1.22 1.33 20.83
C GLY A 97 2.40 1.79 21.70
N LYS A 98 3.25 0.86 22.17
CA LYS A 98 4.48 1.21 22.90
C LYS A 98 5.49 1.96 22.02
N GLN A 99 5.70 1.51 20.78
CA GLN A 99 6.60 2.20 19.85
C GLN A 99 6.14 3.62 19.54
N ILE A 100 4.83 3.84 19.38
CA ILE A 100 4.25 5.17 19.18
C ILE A 100 4.50 6.04 20.43
N GLN A 101 4.22 5.53 21.63
CA GLN A 101 4.44 6.26 22.87
C GLN A 101 5.93 6.62 23.09
N ASP A 102 6.85 5.72 22.75
CA ASP A 102 8.29 5.98 22.82
C ASP A 102 8.71 7.08 21.84
N MET A 103 8.19 7.07 20.61
CA MET A 103 8.44 8.11 19.60
C MET A 103 7.85 9.47 20.02
N GLU A 104 6.65 9.49 20.59
CA GLU A 104 6.03 10.70 21.14
C GLU A 104 6.88 11.31 22.26
N SER A 105 7.38 10.47 23.19
CA SER A 105 8.25 10.93 24.27
C SER A 105 9.61 11.46 23.78
N ALA A 106 10.13 10.91 22.68
CA ALA A 106 11.36 11.37 22.05
C ALA A 106 11.15 12.71 21.34
N LEU A 107 9.99 12.92 20.72
CA LEU A 107 9.57 14.18 20.12
C LEU A 107 9.45 15.28 21.18
N GLU A 108 8.76 15.00 22.29
CA GLU A 108 8.60 15.96 23.40
C GLU A 108 9.96 16.39 23.99
N LYS A 109 10.92 15.45 24.11
CA LYS A 109 12.30 15.75 24.51
C LYS A 109 13.06 16.61 23.50
N MET A 110 12.85 16.40 22.20
CA MET A 110 13.49 17.22 21.16
C MET A 110 12.87 18.62 21.09
N GLU A 111 11.55 18.75 21.24
CA GLU A 111 10.88 20.05 21.32
C GLU A 111 11.33 20.86 22.53
N ALA A 112 11.52 20.22 23.70
CA ALA A 112 12.10 20.87 24.87
C ALA A 112 13.53 21.38 24.61
N LYS A 113 14.38 20.61 23.91
CA LYS A 113 15.74 21.02 23.53
C LYS A 113 15.72 22.18 22.53
N LEU A 114 14.84 22.14 21.54
CA LEU A 114 14.69 23.23 20.58
C LEU A 114 14.25 24.52 21.27
N THR A 115 13.31 24.43 22.21
CA THR A 115 12.83 25.58 22.99
C THR A 115 13.94 26.18 23.85
N ALA A 116 14.80 25.34 24.45
CA ALA A 116 15.98 25.79 25.19
C ALA A 116 16.99 26.52 24.29
N ALA A 117 17.31 25.96 23.12
CA ALA A 117 18.22 26.58 22.15
C ALA A 117 17.68 27.92 21.61
N VAL A 118 16.37 28.04 21.41
CA VAL A 118 15.72 29.30 21.01
C VAL A 118 15.84 30.36 22.11
N ARG A 119 15.66 29.99 23.38
CA ARG A 119 15.87 30.91 24.52
C ARG A 119 17.33 31.36 24.60
N GLU A 120 18.28 30.44 24.46
CA GLU A 120 19.71 30.77 24.46
C GLU A 120 20.09 31.70 23.31
N LYS A 121 19.63 31.41 22.08
CA LYS A 121 19.80 32.31 20.92
C LYS A 121 19.25 33.71 21.19
N THR A 122 18.08 33.79 21.83
CA THR A 122 17.45 35.08 22.18
C THR A 122 18.29 35.86 23.21
N THR A 123 18.85 35.16 24.21
CA THR A 123 19.76 35.80 25.19
C THR A 123 21.07 36.27 24.57
N LEU A 124 21.67 35.49 23.66
CA LEU A 124 22.88 35.89 22.94
C LEU A 124 22.61 37.08 22.01
N SER A 125 21.47 37.12 21.35
CA SER A 125 21.06 38.26 20.53
C SER A 125 20.89 39.54 21.35
N ALA A 126 20.33 39.45 22.56
CA ALA A 126 20.22 40.59 23.47
C ALA A 126 21.60 41.07 23.96
N ASN A 127 22.53 40.14 24.23
CA ASN A 127 23.90 40.47 24.59
C ASN A 127 24.65 41.17 23.46
N ASN A 128 24.49 40.70 22.21
CA ASN A 128 25.07 41.37 21.03
C ASN A 128 24.55 42.79 20.88
N ALA A 129 23.24 43.03 21.02
CA ALA A 129 22.67 44.37 20.97
C ALA A 129 23.22 45.28 22.08
N SER A 130 23.48 44.75 23.29
CA SER A 130 24.12 45.49 24.37
C SER A 130 25.58 45.84 24.07
N LEU A 131 26.35 44.91 23.48
CA LEU A 131 27.75 45.13 23.10
C LEU A 131 27.87 46.15 21.96
N GLU A 132 26.97 46.09 20.97
CA GLU A 132 26.89 47.09 19.90
C GLU A 132 26.62 48.50 20.45
N LYS A 133 25.76 48.61 21.47
CA LYS A 133 25.49 49.89 22.16
C LYS A 133 26.74 50.42 22.89
N GLN A 134 27.49 49.56 23.58
CA GLN A 134 28.74 49.94 24.24
C GLN A 134 29.80 50.38 23.23
N LEU A 135 29.89 49.73 22.08
CA LEU A 135 30.79 50.10 20.98
C LEU A 135 30.45 51.49 20.42
N MET A 136 29.16 51.81 20.23
CA MET A 136 28.72 53.14 19.81
C MET A 136 29.04 54.23 20.85
N GLU A 137 28.90 53.93 22.14
CA GLU A 137 29.23 54.87 23.23
C GLU A 137 30.75 55.13 23.32
N LEU A 138 31.57 54.09 23.21
CA LEU A 138 33.04 54.22 23.14
C LEU A 138 33.48 55.00 21.91
N THR A 139 32.84 54.78 20.76
CA THR A 139 33.14 55.50 19.53
C THR A 139 32.85 57.00 19.70
N ARG A 140 31.69 57.36 20.28
CA ARG A 140 31.38 58.77 20.61
C ARG A 140 32.36 59.38 21.62
N ALA A 141 32.77 58.62 22.63
CA ALA A 141 33.75 59.10 23.62
C ALA A 141 35.13 59.33 23.00
N ASN A 142 35.54 58.49 22.04
CA ASN A 142 36.81 58.60 21.34
C ASN A 142 36.80 59.79 20.35
N GLU A 143 35.67 60.05 19.69
CA GLU A 143 35.46 61.26 18.90
C GLU A 143 35.50 62.53 19.77
N LEU A 144 34.89 62.50 20.95
CA LEU A 144 34.92 63.60 21.92
C LEU A 144 36.34 63.87 22.45
N LEU A 145 37.13 62.81 22.70
CA LEU A 145 38.54 62.93 23.10
C LEU A 145 39.39 63.52 21.98
N LYS A 146 39.22 63.05 20.73
CA LYS A 146 39.91 63.65 19.57
C LYS A 146 39.58 65.13 19.40
N SER A 147 38.35 65.54 19.67
CA SER A 147 37.93 66.95 19.65
C SER A 147 38.54 67.80 20.78
N LYS A 148 38.94 67.21 21.91
CA LYS A 148 39.55 67.93 23.05
C LYS A 148 41.07 68.05 22.98
N PHE A 149 41.75 67.27 22.13
CA PHE A 149 43.21 67.29 21.98
C PHE A 149 43.73 68.29 20.94
N THR A 150 42.85 69.06 20.30
CA THR A 150 43.20 70.04 19.26
C THR A 150 43.23 71.50 19.74
N ASP A 151 43.40 71.79 21.05
CA ASP A 151 43.42 73.17 21.57
C ASP A 151 44.58 73.53 22.53
N ASP A 152 45.20 74.69 22.22
CA ASP A 152 46.07 75.65 22.94
C ASP A 152 46.82 75.27 24.26
N GLY A 153 48.05 74.72 24.18
CA GLY A 153 48.90 74.52 25.38
C GLY A 153 50.42 74.62 25.23
N ASN A 154 51.00 74.26 24.09
CA ASN A 154 52.46 74.01 24.00
C ASN A 154 53.32 75.21 23.53
N GLN A 155 52.76 76.40 23.27
CA GLN A 155 53.51 77.53 22.71
C GLN A 155 54.10 78.52 23.74
N LYS A 156 53.69 78.46 25.01
CA LYS A 156 54.09 79.45 26.06
C LYS A 156 55.38 79.07 26.82
N ASN A 157 55.72 77.78 26.94
CA ASN A 157 56.89 77.32 27.69
C ASN A 157 58.24 77.59 26.99
N MET A 158 58.28 77.63 25.65
CA MET A 158 59.52 77.89 24.89
C MET A 158 60.01 79.34 24.95
N ARG A 159 59.09 80.31 25.16
CA ARG A 159 59.44 81.74 25.20
C ARG A 159 60.10 82.16 26.53
N LEU A 160 59.86 81.43 27.62
CA LEU A 160 60.41 81.76 28.95
C LEU A 160 61.90 81.41 29.08
N LEU A 161 62.36 80.29 28.49
CA LEU A 161 63.77 79.87 28.52
C LEU A 161 64.72 80.79 27.73
N SER A 162 64.22 81.44 26.67
CA SER A 162 65.06 82.27 25.78
C SER A 162 65.46 83.62 26.42
N LEU A 163 64.68 84.12 27.38
CA LEU A 163 64.93 85.40 28.05
C LEU A 163 66.04 85.28 29.14
N GLU A 164 66.29 84.08 29.64
CA GLU A 164 67.20 83.82 30.76
C GLU A 164 68.67 83.71 30.30
N LEU A 165 68.91 83.27 29.05
CA LEU A 165 70.24 83.21 28.42
C LEU A 165 70.84 84.59 28.10
N MET A 166 70.01 85.61 27.85
CA MET A 166 70.48 86.96 27.48
C MET A 166 71.12 87.71 28.66
N LYS A 167 70.69 87.46 29.90
CA LYS A 167 71.21 88.15 31.10
C LYS A 167 72.62 87.70 31.51
N LEU A 168 73.02 86.46 31.20
CA LEU A 168 74.34 85.92 31.54
C LEU A 168 75.46 86.44 30.63
N ARG A 169 75.14 86.84 29.39
CA ARG A 169 76.11 87.35 28.40
C ARG A 169 76.66 88.73 28.77
N ASN A 170 75.82 89.64 29.27
CA ASN A 170 76.22 91.02 29.61
C ASN A 170 77.21 91.12 30.80
N LYS A 171 77.42 90.04 31.57
CA LYS A 171 78.32 90.02 32.75
C LYS A 171 79.79 89.72 32.39
N ARG A 172 80.05 89.15 31.21
CA ARG A 172 81.40 88.78 30.72
C ARG A 172 82.15 89.98 30.13
N GLU A 173 81.44 90.92 29.53
CA GLU A 173 82.00 92.01 28.71
C GLU A 173 82.62 93.14 29.54
N ALA A 174 82.17 93.34 30.78
CA ALA A 174 82.73 94.32 31.71
C ALA A 174 84.15 93.97 32.21
N LYS A 175 84.57 92.69 32.17
CA LYS A 175 85.89 92.24 32.68
C LYS A 175 87.05 92.45 31.69
N MET A 176 86.79 92.68 30.40
CA MET A 176 87.83 92.75 29.36
C MET A 176 88.47 94.14 29.22
N LYS A 177 87.79 95.22 29.64
CA LYS A 177 88.29 96.61 29.54
C LYS A 177 89.37 96.99 30.58
N SER A 178 89.57 96.21 31.65
CA SER A 178 90.51 96.54 32.74
C SER A 178 91.98 96.09 32.49
N MET A 179 92.26 95.42 31.37
CA MET A 179 93.55 94.79 31.09
C MET A 179 94.48 95.63 30.18
N MET A 180 93.94 96.58 29.40
CA MET A 180 94.72 97.36 28.41
C MET A 180 95.53 98.52 29.02
N ALA A 181 95.27 98.92 30.27
CA ALA A 181 95.85 100.12 30.89
C ALA A 181 97.24 99.95 31.55
N LYS A 182 98.00 98.87 31.27
CA LYS A 182 99.27 98.56 31.96
C LYS A 182 100.53 98.51 31.07
N GLN A 183 100.46 98.89 29.79
CA GLN A 183 101.55 98.65 28.83
C GLN A 183 102.41 99.88 28.45
N GLU A 184 102.03 101.12 28.78
CA GLU A 184 102.76 102.35 28.34
C GLU A 184 103.83 102.88 29.33
N GLY A 185 104.06 102.22 30.46
CA GLY A 185 104.98 102.68 31.52
C GLY A 185 106.49 102.50 31.28
N MET A 186 106.95 102.15 30.07
CA MET A 186 108.38 101.87 29.81
C MET A 186 109.13 102.95 29.01
N GLU A 187 108.48 103.97 28.44
CA GLU A 187 109.14 104.96 27.56
C GLU A 187 109.83 106.12 28.33
N VAL A 188 109.62 106.23 29.65
CA VAL A 188 110.01 107.38 30.49
C VAL A 188 111.51 107.38 30.91
N LYS A 189 112.34 106.43 30.47
CA LYS A 189 113.76 106.36 30.87
C LYS A 189 114.76 107.09 29.95
N LEU A 190 114.32 107.80 28.90
CA LEU A 190 115.22 108.49 27.96
C LEU A 190 115.36 110.01 28.21
N GLN A 191 115.45 110.37 29.49
CA GLN A 191 115.36 111.73 30.03
C GLN A 191 116.71 112.37 30.43
N MET A 192 117.84 112.06 29.77
CA MET A 192 119.18 112.50 30.28
C MET A 192 119.96 113.46 29.37
N THR A 193 119.47 113.79 28.17
CA THR A 193 120.15 114.72 27.25
C THR A 193 119.55 116.13 27.26
N GLU A 194 118.95 116.47 28.39
CA GLU A 194 118.58 117.81 28.86
C GLU A 194 119.82 118.62 29.30
N LYS A 195 120.89 118.69 28.47
CA LYS A 195 122.09 119.45 28.90
C LYS A 195 122.73 120.40 27.88
N ASN A 196 122.34 120.36 26.61
CA ASN A 196 122.87 121.31 25.60
C ASN A 196 121.83 122.37 25.16
N LEU A 197 120.97 122.80 26.10
CA LEU A 197 120.02 123.90 25.97
C LEU A 197 120.66 125.27 25.68
N GLU A 198 121.96 125.47 25.88
CA GLU A 198 122.46 126.84 26.05
C GLU A 198 123.23 127.44 24.85
N GLU A 199 123.68 126.65 23.87
CA GLU A 199 124.60 127.16 22.82
C GLU A 199 123.97 127.48 21.45
N SER A 200 122.75 127.05 21.13
CA SER A 200 122.15 127.35 19.81
C SER A 200 120.98 128.33 19.83
N LYS A 201 120.78 129.06 20.93
CA LYS A 201 119.94 130.28 21.01
C LYS A 201 120.31 131.33 19.93
N GLY A 202 121.46 131.21 19.26
CA GLY A 202 121.86 132.02 18.10
C GLY A 202 121.41 131.53 16.70
N LYS A 203 120.78 130.35 16.56
CA LYS A 203 120.29 129.82 15.25
C LYS A 203 118.77 129.99 15.03
N ILE A 204 118.03 130.39 16.06
CA ILE A 204 116.57 130.55 16.04
C ILE A 204 116.13 131.76 15.18
N ALA A 205 116.94 132.81 15.07
CA ALA A 205 116.68 133.95 14.18
C ALA A 205 116.82 133.63 12.67
N GLN A 206 117.35 132.46 12.30
CA GLN A 206 117.55 132.05 10.90
C GLN A 206 116.53 131.00 10.42
N LEU A 207 115.73 130.44 11.33
CA LEU A 207 114.70 129.43 11.05
C LEU A 207 113.27 129.99 10.97
N GLU A 208 113.02 131.19 11.52
CA GLU A 208 111.76 131.92 11.34
C GLU A 208 111.52 132.33 9.87
N GLY A 209 112.58 132.50 9.06
CA GLY A 209 112.48 132.74 7.62
C GLY A 209 112.09 131.53 6.77
N LYS A 210 112.11 130.29 7.32
CA LYS A 210 111.73 129.05 6.60
C LYS A 210 110.32 128.55 6.94
N LEU A 211 109.72 129.01 8.04
CA LEU A 211 108.38 128.61 8.48
C LEU A 211 107.26 129.14 7.58
N VAL A 212 107.47 130.28 6.91
CA VAL A 212 106.47 130.86 5.98
C VAL A 212 106.35 130.09 4.64
N SER A 213 107.31 129.24 4.29
CA SER A 213 107.25 128.45 3.04
C SER A 213 106.56 127.08 3.20
N ILE A 214 106.53 126.50 4.41
CA ILE A 214 105.92 125.18 4.69
C ILE A 214 104.41 125.30 5.00
N GLU A 215 103.91 126.48 5.36
CA GLU A 215 102.49 126.70 5.60
C GLU A 215 101.66 126.80 4.29
N LYS A 216 102.31 126.81 3.12
CA LYS A 216 101.65 126.77 1.79
C LYS A 216 101.51 125.36 1.19
N GLU A 217 102.25 124.36 1.69
CA GLU A 217 102.16 122.95 1.22
C GLU A 217 101.12 122.10 1.98
N LYS A 218 100.64 122.55 3.16
CA LYS A 218 99.60 121.83 3.94
C LYS A 218 98.16 121.96 3.43
N ILE A 219 97.92 122.75 2.38
CA ILE A 219 96.59 122.90 1.76
C ILE A 219 96.36 121.88 0.63
N ASP A 220 97.43 121.34 0.01
CA ASP A 220 97.32 120.45 -1.16
C ASP A 220 97.16 118.94 -0.82
N GLU A 221 97.44 118.48 0.40
CA GLU A 221 97.26 117.07 0.82
C GLU A 221 95.86 116.74 1.37
N LYS A 222 95.02 117.76 1.64
CA LYS A 222 93.66 117.59 2.15
C LYS A 222 92.68 116.93 1.16
N PRO A 223 92.65 117.25 -0.15
CA PRO A 223 91.74 116.60 -1.10
C PRO A 223 92.12 115.14 -1.42
N GLU A 224 93.36 114.72 -1.19
CA GLU A 224 93.82 113.35 -1.49
C GLU A 224 93.45 112.36 -0.37
N ILE A 225 93.48 112.80 0.90
CA ILE A 225 92.94 112.05 2.03
C ILE A 225 91.42 111.88 1.92
N GLU A 226 90.71 112.88 1.40
CA GLU A 226 89.25 112.84 1.22
C GLU A 226 88.82 111.81 0.16
N LYS A 227 89.54 111.70 -0.97
CA LYS A 227 89.34 110.64 -1.97
C LYS A 227 89.64 109.23 -1.44
N LEU A 228 90.67 109.09 -0.60
CA LEU A 228 91.01 107.81 0.03
C LEU A 228 89.93 107.35 1.02
N LEU A 229 89.31 108.28 1.75
CA LEU A 229 88.17 107.99 2.60
C LEU A 229 86.94 107.57 1.79
N GLU A 230 86.68 108.22 0.65
CA GLU A 230 85.59 107.87 -0.28
C GLU A 230 85.77 106.44 -0.82
N TYR A 231 86.99 106.05 -1.23
CA TYR A 231 87.27 104.66 -1.65
C TYR A 231 87.17 103.64 -0.51
N ILE A 232 87.56 103.99 0.72
CA ILE A 232 87.39 103.09 1.88
C ILE A 232 85.91 102.89 2.20
N GLU A 233 85.09 103.94 2.07
CA GLU A 233 83.65 103.87 2.27
C GLU A 233 82.97 103.03 1.17
N GLU A 234 83.36 103.21 -0.10
CA GLU A 234 82.90 102.36 -1.21
C GLU A 234 83.32 100.89 -1.04
N ILE A 235 84.56 100.62 -0.63
CA ILE A 235 85.05 99.26 -0.35
C ILE A 235 84.30 98.65 0.84
N SER A 236 84.03 99.44 1.88
CA SER A 236 83.26 98.98 3.05
C SER A 236 81.82 98.66 2.66
N TYR A 237 81.18 99.53 1.87
CA TYR A 237 79.84 99.29 1.33
C TYR A 237 79.80 98.05 0.41
N ALA A 238 80.79 97.87 -0.45
CA ALA A 238 80.91 96.67 -1.30
C ALA A 238 81.15 95.40 -0.46
N SER A 239 81.99 95.48 0.58
CA SER A 239 82.25 94.38 1.52
C SER A 239 81.00 93.99 2.30
N ASP A 240 80.24 94.97 2.80
CA ASP A 240 78.97 94.74 3.48
C ASP A 240 77.94 94.10 2.54
N GLN A 241 77.90 94.50 1.27
CA GLN A 241 77.06 93.85 0.27
C GLN A 241 77.50 92.41 -0.01
N VAL A 242 78.80 92.11 -0.10
CA VAL A 242 79.30 90.73 -0.27
C VAL A 242 78.94 89.87 0.93
N GLU A 243 79.10 90.36 2.16
CA GLU A 243 78.73 89.59 3.35
C GLU A 243 77.21 89.37 3.43
N LYS A 244 76.40 90.36 3.04
CA LYS A 244 74.96 90.19 2.88
C LYS A 244 74.63 89.10 1.85
N TYR A 245 75.22 89.14 0.66
CA TYR A 245 74.99 88.10 -0.36
C TYR A 245 75.46 86.73 0.09
N LYS A 246 76.52 86.64 0.91
CA LYS A 246 76.99 85.37 1.47
C LYS A 246 76.00 84.78 2.49
N VAL A 247 75.39 85.63 3.31
CA VAL A 247 74.29 85.23 4.21
C VAL A 247 73.07 84.79 3.39
N ASP A 248 72.68 85.56 2.37
CA ASP A 248 71.55 85.22 1.49
C ASP A 248 71.81 83.89 0.75
N VAL A 249 73.02 83.64 0.25
CA VAL A 249 73.41 82.36 -0.37
C VAL A 249 73.39 81.21 0.63
N ALA A 250 73.81 81.43 1.87
CA ALA A 250 73.75 80.40 2.92
C ALA A 250 72.29 80.05 3.28
N GLN A 251 71.42 81.06 3.40
CA GLN A 251 69.99 80.87 3.63
C GLN A 251 69.34 80.13 2.46
N LEU A 252 69.59 80.55 1.21
CA LEU A 252 69.08 79.87 0.02
C LEU A 252 69.57 78.41 -0.09
N LYS A 253 70.81 78.12 0.33
CA LYS A 253 71.31 76.73 0.38
C LYS A 253 70.60 75.91 1.45
N GLN A 254 70.32 76.49 2.61
CA GLN A 254 69.55 75.81 3.66
C GLN A 254 68.12 75.54 3.17
N ASP A 255 67.45 76.56 2.62
CA ASP A 255 66.09 76.44 2.07
C ASP A 255 66.05 75.38 0.96
N LEU A 256 67.06 75.32 0.08
CA LEU A 256 67.18 74.30 -0.95
C LEU A 256 67.33 72.88 -0.35
N ASN A 257 68.13 72.72 0.71
CA ASN A 257 68.28 71.43 1.38
C ASN A 257 67.00 70.98 2.08
N GLU A 258 66.28 71.90 2.74
CA GLU A 258 64.99 71.62 3.35
C GLU A 258 63.96 71.22 2.29
N LYS A 259 63.91 71.95 1.17
CA LYS A 259 63.04 71.61 0.02
C LYS A 259 63.42 70.26 -0.61
N ASN A 260 64.71 69.94 -0.71
CA ASN A 260 65.15 68.62 -1.19
C ASN A 260 64.71 67.49 -0.26
N HIS A 261 64.76 67.71 1.06
CA HIS A 261 64.28 66.72 2.03
C HIS A 261 62.75 66.56 1.97
N GLU A 262 62.01 67.66 1.81
CA GLU A 262 60.55 67.62 1.60
C GLU A 262 60.17 66.87 0.32
N VAL A 263 60.89 67.11 -0.79
CA VAL A 263 60.71 66.37 -2.06
C VAL A 263 60.99 64.89 -1.88
N LEU A 264 62.01 64.50 -1.12
CA LEU A 264 62.35 63.11 -0.86
C LEU A 264 61.24 62.41 -0.04
N ASN A 265 60.75 63.05 1.03
CA ASN A 265 59.64 62.53 1.83
C ASN A 265 58.34 62.42 1.02
N LEU A 266 58.05 63.40 0.16
CA LEU A 266 56.91 63.35 -0.76
C LEU A 266 57.05 62.23 -1.79
N LYS A 267 58.27 61.98 -2.29
CA LYS A 267 58.56 60.89 -3.21
C LYS A 267 58.34 59.53 -2.54
N GLU A 268 58.85 59.33 -1.33
CA GLU A 268 58.63 58.10 -0.54
C GLU A 268 57.13 57.89 -0.26
N SER A 269 56.41 58.93 0.17
CA SER A 269 54.96 58.86 0.36
C SER A 269 54.19 58.56 -0.93
N MET A 270 54.66 59.05 -2.08
CA MET A 270 54.06 58.76 -3.38
C MET A 270 54.32 57.31 -3.80
N GLU A 271 55.51 56.79 -3.54
CA GLU A 271 55.87 55.38 -3.79
C GLU A 271 55.00 54.43 -2.94
N GLU A 272 54.78 54.73 -1.67
CA GLU A 272 53.85 54.01 -0.80
C GLU A 272 52.41 54.03 -1.34
N LYS A 273 51.93 55.20 -1.80
CA LYS A 273 50.59 55.33 -2.40
C LYS A 273 50.46 54.50 -3.68
N VAL A 274 51.51 54.37 -4.49
CA VAL A 274 51.50 53.50 -5.68
C VAL A 274 51.40 52.03 -5.28
N VAL A 275 52.12 51.60 -4.24
CA VAL A 275 52.01 50.23 -3.71
C VAL A 275 50.60 49.96 -3.17
N LEU A 276 50.03 50.89 -2.40
CA LEU A 276 48.65 50.79 -1.91
C LEU A 276 47.63 50.74 -3.06
N ALA A 277 47.82 51.53 -4.12
CA ALA A 277 46.95 51.50 -5.30
C ALA A 277 46.97 50.12 -5.97
N LYS A 278 48.14 49.51 -6.13
CA LYS A 278 48.27 48.14 -6.67
C LYS A 278 47.57 47.10 -5.77
N GLN A 279 47.72 47.21 -4.46
CA GLN A 279 47.02 46.33 -3.51
C GLN A 279 45.50 46.50 -3.60
N VAL A 280 45.00 47.73 -3.76
CA VAL A 280 43.57 47.99 -3.97
C VAL A 280 43.09 47.38 -5.28
N GLU A 281 43.85 47.50 -6.37
CA GLU A 281 43.51 46.87 -7.66
C GLU A 281 43.47 45.34 -7.55
N GLU A 282 44.44 44.72 -6.89
CA GLU A 282 44.48 43.26 -6.65
C GLU A 282 43.31 42.80 -5.78
N LEU A 283 42.99 43.52 -4.71
CA LEU A 283 41.82 43.23 -3.87
C LEU A 283 40.52 43.38 -4.65
N ASN A 284 40.41 44.40 -5.51
CA ASN A 284 39.24 44.61 -6.35
C ASN A 284 39.09 43.47 -7.38
N ALA A 285 40.18 43.03 -8.00
CA ALA A 285 40.16 41.86 -8.89
C ALA A 285 39.74 40.58 -8.15
N LYS A 286 40.22 40.38 -6.92
CA LYS A 286 39.81 39.26 -6.07
C LYS A 286 38.33 39.34 -5.70
N CYS A 287 37.81 40.52 -5.36
CA CYS A 287 36.38 40.73 -5.11
C CYS A 287 35.54 40.38 -6.34
N GLN A 288 35.94 40.79 -7.54
CA GLN A 288 35.23 40.45 -8.78
C GLN A 288 35.23 38.95 -9.07
N LEU A 289 36.34 38.25 -8.80
CA LEU A 289 36.39 36.79 -8.93
C LEU A 289 35.46 36.11 -7.93
N LEU A 290 35.46 36.55 -6.67
CA LEU A 290 34.54 36.04 -5.64
C LEU A 290 33.07 36.31 -5.97
N GLU A 291 32.75 37.47 -6.57
CA GLU A 291 31.39 37.76 -7.05
C GLU A 291 30.98 36.80 -8.17
N LYS A 292 31.86 36.56 -9.16
CA LYS A 292 31.59 35.58 -10.22
C LYS A 292 31.41 34.17 -9.68
N GLU A 293 32.29 33.72 -8.77
CA GLU A 293 32.17 32.41 -8.14
C GLU A 293 30.87 32.28 -7.33
N LYS A 294 30.48 33.34 -6.61
CA LYS A 294 29.20 33.40 -5.90
C LYS A 294 28.03 33.29 -6.88
N ASP A 295 28.04 34.03 -7.97
CA ASP A 295 26.97 33.99 -8.98
C ASP A 295 26.88 32.63 -9.66
N ASP A 296 28.02 32.00 -9.99
CA ASP A 296 28.07 30.64 -10.53
C ASP A 296 27.51 29.61 -9.55
N LEU A 297 27.82 29.73 -8.26
CA LEU A 297 27.25 28.88 -7.21
C LEU A 297 25.74 29.09 -7.06
N ILE A 298 25.27 30.34 -7.14
CA ILE A 298 23.84 30.66 -7.11
C ILE A 298 23.14 30.03 -8.32
N ASN A 299 23.70 30.17 -9.53
CA ASN A 299 23.13 29.59 -10.74
C ASN A 299 23.07 28.06 -10.68
N LYS A 300 24.16 27.41 -10.25
CA LYS A 300 24.19 25.95 -10.06
C LYS A 300 23.20 25.47 -9.01
N ASN A 301 22.98 26.23 -7.95
CA ASN A 301 21.96 25.89 -6.95
C ASN A 301 20.55 26.07 -7.52
N ARG A 302 20.29 27.16 -8.25
CA ARG A 302 19.02 27.38 -8.91
C ARG A 302 18.69 26.27 -9.90
N GLU A 303 19.64 25.85 -10.73
CA GLU A 303 19.47 24.73 -11.67
C GLU A 303 19.17 23.41 -10.95
N ARG A 304 19.85 23.14 -9.82
CA ARG A 304 19.54 21.97 -8.99
C ARG A 304 18.13 22.04 -8.41
N ASP A 305 17.72 23.19 -7.90
CA ASP A 305 16.38 23.39 -7.36
C ASP A 305 15.31 23.23 -8.44
N GLU A 306 15.54 23.76 -9.64
CA GLU A 306 14.65 23.58 -10.80
C GLU A 306 14.53 22.10 -11.19
N ASN A 307 15.66 21.37 -11.27
CA ASN A 307 15.68 19.94 -11.58
C ASN A 307 14.96 19.10 -10.51
N LEU A 308 15.23 19.34 -9.24
CA LEU A 308 14.56 18.66 -8.12
C LEU A 308 13.06 18.96 -8.12
N ASN A 309 12.67 20.20 -8.40
CA ASN A 309 11.26 20.57 -8.52
C ASN A 309 10.58 19.84 -9.68
N ALA A 310 11.25 19.73 -10.85
CA ALA A 310 10.73 18.98 -11.99
C ALA A 310 10.54 17.49 -11.64
N GLU A 311 11.52 16.88 -10.97
CA GLU A 311 11.43 15.48 -10.51
C GLU A 311 10.31 15.29 -9.48
N ILE A 312 10.15 16.21 -8.53
CA ILE A 312 9.04 16.18 -7.56
C ILE A 312 7.68 16.25 -8.28
N GLN A 313 7.54 17.09 -9.31
CA GLN A 313 6.29 17.16 -10.09
C GLN A 313 6.04 15.89 -10.89
N ASP A 314 7.06 15.33 -11.54
CA ASP A 314 6.95 14.04 -12.25
C ASP A 314 6.52 12.92 -11.30
N LEU A 315 7.18 12.79 -10.14
CA LEU A 315 6.80 11.83 -9.12
C LEU A 315 5.37 12.05 -8.60
N LYS A 316 4.95 13.30 -8.43
CA LYS A 316 3.58 13.64 -8.01
C LYS A 316 2.55 13.23 -9.06
N THR A 317 2.81 13.47 -10.34
CA THR A 317 1.91 13.02 -11.42
C THR A 317 1.85 11.49 -11.51
N LYS A 318 3.00 10.80 -11.43
CA LYS A 318 3.06 9.33 -11.36
C LYS A 318 2.29 8.77 -10.17
N LEU A 319 2.39 9.39 -8.99
CA LEU A 319 1.65 9.01 -7.80
C LEU A 319 0.13 9.14 -8.01
N ILE A 320 -0.33 10.25 -8.61
CA ILE A 320 -1.74 10.48 -8.92
C ILE A 320 -2.25 9.41 -9.91
N LEU A 321 -1.51 9.14 -10.99
CA LEU A 321 -1.88 8.11 -11.97
C LEU A 321 -1.94 6.72 -11.32
N LYS A 322 -0.97 6.38 -10.46
CA LYS A 322 -0.95 5.11 -9.73
C LYS A 322 -2.15 5.00 -8.78
N LYS A 323 -2.54 6.08 -8.10
CA LYS A 323 -3.73 6.13 -7.23
C LYS A 323 -5.02 5.93 -8.03
N GLN A 324 -5.17 6.60 -9.17
CA GLN A 324 -6.32 6.40 -10.06
C GLN A 324 -6.40 4.98 -10.59
N LYS A 325 -5.26 4.36 -10.95
CA LYS A 325 -5.21 2.96 -11.38
C LYS A 325 -5.62 2.01 -10.25
N TYR A 326 -5.18 2.28 -9.02
CA TYR A 326 -5.58 1.50 -7.84
C TYR A 326 -7.08 1.62 -7.58
N GLU A 327 -7.66 2.82 -7.66
CA GLU A 327 -9.11 3.04 -7.51
C GLU A 327 -9.92 2.28 -8.57
N LYS A 328 -9.47 2.27 -9.84
CA LYS A 328 -10.10 1.47 -10.90
C LYS A 328 -10.04 -0.03 -10.61
N LEU A 329 -8.87 -0.54 -10.22
CA LEU A 329 -8.71 -1.95 -9.84
C LEU A 329 -9.59 -2.32 -8.64
N GLN A 330 -9.74 -1.42 -7.68
CA GLN A 330 -10.62 -1.63 -6.52
C GLN A 330 -12.10 -1.70 -6.95
N GLN A 331 -12.54 -0.85 -7.89
CA GLN A 331 -13.89 -0.92 -8.45
C GLN A 331 -14.14 -2.20 -9.25
N GLU A 332 -13.16 -2.65 -10.04
CA GLU A 332 -13.25 -3.91 -10.76
C GLU A 332 -13.33 -5.12 -9.82
N ASN A 333 -12.54 -5.13 -8.75
CA ASN A 333 -12.61 -6.18 -7.72
C ASN A 333 -14.00 -6.25 -7.06
N LEU A 334 -14.59 -5.10 -6.69
CA LEU A 334 -15.95 -5.07 -6.14
C LEU A 334 -16.99 -5.61 -7.13
N LYS A 335 -16.81 -5.34 -8.43
CA LYS A 335 -17.68 -5.89 -9.48
C LYS A 335 -17.52 -7.41 -9.62
N ILE A 336 -16.29 -7.92 -9.57
CA ILE A 336 -16.01 -9.36 -9.60
C ILE A 336 -16.59 -10.05 -8.37
N GLU A 337 -16.46 -9.47 -7.17
CA GLU A 337 -17.08 -10.00 -5.95
C GLU A 337 -18.61 -10.08 -6.05
N SER A 338 -19.25 -9.06 -6.63
CA SER A 338 -20.70 -9.07 -6.88
C SER A 338 -21.11 -10.18 -7.86
N LEU A 339 -20.35 -10.38 -8.94
CA LEU A 339 -20.63 -11.44 -9.92
C LEU A 339 -20.42 -12.83 -9.31
N LEU A 340 -19.35 -13.01 -8.53
CA LEU A 340 -19.07 -14.25 -7.82
C LEU A 340 -20.20 -14.59 -6.83
N GLN A 341 -20.76 -13.59 -6.15
CA GLN A 341 -21.89 -13.79 -5.26
C GLN A 341 -23.16 -14.25 -6.02
N GLN A 342 -23.45 -13.64 -7.17
CA GLN A 342 -24.56 -14.06 -8.03
C GLN A 342 -24.37 -15.49 -8.55
N GLU A 343 -23.15 -15.86 -8.95
CA GLU A 343 -22.84 -17.22 -9.41
C GLU A 343 -23.02 -18.25 -8.30
N LYS A 344 -22.62 -17.93 -7.06
CA LYS A 344 -22.86 -18.79 -5.88
C LYS A 344 -24.34 -19.00 -5.60
N GLU A 345 -25.15 -17.96 -5.73
CA GLU A 345 -26.61 -18.03 -5.56
C GLU A 345 -27.26 -18.89 -6.64
N LEU A 346 -26.86 -18.70 -7.91
CA LEU A 346 -27.30 -19.54 -9.02
C LEU A 346 -26.88 -20.99 -8.86
N SER A 347 -25.63 -21.24 -8.46
CA SER A 347 -25.13 -22.60 -8.18
C SER A 347 -25.91 -23.26 -7.04
N SER A 348 -26.24 -22.51 -5.98
CA SER A 348 -27.03 -23.02 -4.86
C SER A 348 -28.45 -23.35 -5.29
N SER A 349 -29.08 -22.50 -6.11
CA SER A 349 -30.41 -22.74 -6.68
C SER A 349 -30.42 -23.96 -7.62
N LEU A 350 -29.43 -24.10 -8.49
CA LEU A 350 -29.28 -25.26 -9.37
C LEU A 350 -29.06 -26.55 -8.57
N GLN A 351 -28.23 -26.50 -7.52
CA GLN A 351 -28.01 -27.64 -6.64
C GLN A 351 -29.30 -28.04 -5.92
N GLN A 352 -30.10 -27.08 -5.45
CA GLN A 352 -31.41 -27.35 -4.87
C GLN A 352 -32.37 -27.97 -5.88
N ASN A 353 -32.44 -27.44 -7.10
CA ASN A 353 -33.29 -28.00 -8.16
C ASN A 353 -32.88 -29.42 -8.54
N LEU A 354 -31.57 -29.71 -8.57
CA LEU A 354 -31.05 -31.04 -8.82
C LEU A 354 -31.47 -32.01 -7.70
N SER A 355 -31.37 -31.61 -6.43
CA SER A 355 -31.84 -32.43 -5.30
C SER A 355 -33.35 -32.68 -5.37
N ASN A 356 -34.15 -31.65 -5.71
CA ASN A 356 -35.59 -31.82 -5.88
C ASN A 356 -35.92 -32.82 -7.00
N CYS A 357 -35.24 -32.71 -8.16
CA CYS A 357 -35.44 -33.62 -9.28
C CYS A 357 -34.99 -35.06 -8.94
N GLN A 358 -33.90 -35.21 -8.17
CA GLN A 358 -33.48 -36.51 -7.65
C GLN A 358 -34.53 -37.12 -6.72
N GLU A 359 -35.13 -36.32 -5.82
CA GLU A 359 -36.23 -36.78 -4.97
C GLU A 359 -37.47 -37.18 -5.77
N GLU A 360 -37.84 -36.41 -6.80
CA GLU A 360 -38.95 -36.75 -7.70
C GLU A 360 -38.69 -38.06 -8.45
N ILE A 361 -37.48 -38.26 -8.99
CA ILE A 361 -37.09 -39.52 -9.64
C ILE A 361 -37.20 -40.70 -8.66
N ILE A 362 -36.79 -40.52 -7.39
CA ILE A 362 -36.92 -41.56 -6.37
C ILE A 362 -38.39 -41.88 -6.10
N LYS A 363 -39.24 -40.85 -5.92
CA LYS A 363 -40.69 -41.03 -5.71
C LYS A 363 -41.36 -41.75 -6.87
N GLU A 364 -41.09 -41.32 -8.12
CA GLU A 364 -41.61 -41.99 -9.31
C GLU A 364 -41.14 -43.46 -9.40
N ARG A 365 -39.88 -43.72 -9.09
CA ARG A 365 -39.35 -45.09 -9.04
C ARG A 365 -40.03 -45.95 -7.97
N GLU A 366 -40.36 -45.38 -6.81
CA GLU A 366 -41.12 -46.05 -5.76
C GLU A 366 -42.56 -46.32 -6.21
N ASN A 367 -43.23 -45.35 -6.82
CA ASN A 367 -44.58 -45.52 -7.39
C ASN A 367 -44.61 -46.66 -8.43
N PHE A 368 -43.67 -46.66 -9.40
CA PHE A 368 -43.59 -47.74 -10.39
C PHE A 368 -43.31 -49.10 -9.76
N LYS A 369 -42.52 -49.14 -8.69
CA LYS A 369 -42.26 -50.39 -7.95
C LYS A 369 -43.52 -50.91 -7.26
N GLU A 370 -44.34 -50.01 -6.71
CA GLU A 370 -45.63 -50.37 -6.12
C GLU A 370 -46.64 -50.83 -7.19
N GLU A 371 -46.75 -50.13 -8.31
CA GLU A 371 -47.59 -50.55 -9.45
C GLU A 371 -47.16 -51.91 -10.01
N LEU A 372 -45.85 -52.13 -10.18
CA LEU A 372 -45.31 -53.41 -10.63
C LEU A 372 -45.65 -54.54 -9.64
N LYS A 373 -45.63 -54.24 -8.34
CA LYS A 373 -46.02 -55.21 -7.31
C LYS A 373 -47.52 -55.53 -7.39
N SER A 374 -48.37 -54.52 -7.52
CA SER A 374 -49.83 -54.72 -7.66
C SER A 374 -50.16 -55.57 -8.90
N THR A 375 -49.54 -55.26 -10.04
CA THR A 375 -49.75 -56.03 -11.29
C THR A 375 -49.23 -57.46 -11.20
N LEU A 376 -48.14 -57.71 -10.46
CA LEU A 376 -47.67 -59.06 -10.16
C LEU A 376 -48.65 -59.83 -9.26
N ASP A 377 -49.17 -59.19 -8.22
CA ASP A 377 -50.17 -59.79 -7.32
C ASP A 377 -51.47 -60.13 -8.09
N GLU A 378 -51.94 -59.23 -8.97
CA GLU A 378 -53.08 -59.47 -9.87
C GLU A 378 -52.84 -60.63 -10.85
N LEU A 379 -51.62 -60.73 -11.40
CA LEU A 379 -51.24 -61.83 -12.29
C LEU A 379 -51.23 -63.17 -11.55
N GLU A 380 -50.74 -63.21 -10.31
CA GLU A 380 -50.76 -64.41 -9.47
C GLU A 380 -52.20 -64.84 -9.15
N GLU A 381 -53.09 -63.89 -8.83
CA GLU A 381 -54.52 -64.18 -8.63
C GLU A 381 -55.18 -64.72 -9.91
N ALA A 382 -54.87 -64.13 -11.07
CA ALA A 382 -55.36 -64.59 -12.36
C ALA A 382 -54.86 -66.02 -12.68
N GLN A 383 -53.58 -66.31 -12.45
CA GLN A 383 -53.01 -67.65 -12.61
C GLN A 383 -53.68 -68.67 -11.70
N GLN A 384 -53.99 -68.28 -10.46
CA GLN A 384 -54.69 -69.16 -9.52
C GLN A 384 -56.13 -69.44 -9.98
N LYS A 385 -56.82 -68.44 -10.52
CA LYS A 385 -58.15 -68.60 -11.15
C LYS A 385 -58.07 -69.49 -12.40
N ASP A 386 -57.09 -69.28 -13.28
CA ASP A 386 -56.88 -70.12 -14.45
C ASP A 386 -56.69 -71.58 -14.05
N PHE A 387 -55.84 -71.86 -13.04
CA PHE A 387 -55.66 -73.21 -12.51
C PHE A 387 -56.97 -73.83 -11.98
N GLN A 388 -57.79 -73.05 -11.27
CA GLN A 388 -59.11 -73.52 -10.82
C GLN A 388 -60.06 -73.81 -11.99
N THR A 389 -60.08 -72.95 -13.01
CA THR A 389 -60.88 -73.18 -14.22
C THR A 389 -60.41 -74.39 -14.99
N GLU A 390 -59.10 -74.65 -15.05
CA GLU A 390 -58.53 -75.83 -15.69
C GLU A 390 -58.94 -77.12 -14.97
N ILE A 391 -58.94 -77.13 -13.64
CA ILE A 391 -59.51 -78.25 -12.85
C ILE A 391 -60.98 -78.47 -13.20
N LEU A 392 -61.78 -77.40 -13.24
CA LEU A 392 -63.20 -77.48 -13.55
C LEU A 392 -63.46 -77.98 -14.98
N ILE A 393 -62.69 -77.50 -15.97
CA ILE A 393 -62.75 -77.97 -17.36
C ILE A 393 -62.43 -79.45 -17.43
N ASN A 394 -61.35 -79.90 -16.78
CA ASN A 394 -61.00 -81.31 -16.73
C ASN A 394 -62.12 -82.18 -16.13
N GLN A 395 -62.77 -81.70 -15.07
CA GLN A 395 -63.93 -82.37 -14.48
C GLN A 395 -65.10 -82.44 -15.46
N LEU A 396 -65.47 -81.31 -16.09
CA LEU A 396 -66.54 -81.25 -17.09
C LEU A 396 -66.24 -82.12 -18.31
N GLU A 397 -64.98 -82.24 -18.73
CA GLU A 397 -64.57 -83.15 -19.79
C GLU A 397 -64.78 -84.61 -19.39
N VAL A 398 -64.42 -85.00 -18.16
CA VAL A 398 -64.65 -86.36 -17.64
C VAL A 398 -66.15 -86.66 -17.60
N ASP A 399 -66.95 -85.71 -17.11
CA ASP A 399 -68.40 -85.83 -17.04
C ASP A 399 -69.02 -85.93 -18.44
N THR A 400 -68.60 -85.09 -19.39
CA THR A 400 -69.03 -85.14 -20.79
C THR A 400 -68.66 -86.47 -21.45
N ARG A 401 -67.46 -87.01 -21.18
CA ARG A 401 -67.05 -88.34 -21.65
C ARG A 401 -67.94 -89.44 -21.03
N SER A 402 -68.31 -89.31 -19.75
CA SER A 402 -69.20 -90.26 -19.09
C SER A 402 -70.61 -90.24 -19.66
N ALA A 403 -71.21 -89.06 -19.80
CA ALA A 403 -72.53 -88.87 -20.42
C ALA A 403 -72.55 -89.37 -21.87
N LYS A 404 -71.46 -89.15 -22.64
CA LYS A 404 -71.33 -89.69 -24.00
C LYS A 404 -71.27 -91.22 -24.03
N ARG A 405 -70.64 -91.86 -23.03
CA ARG A 405 -70.65 -93.33 -22.91
C ARG A 405 -72.04 -93.85 -22.57
N GLU A 406 -72.72 -93.22 -21.61
CA GLU A 406 -74.09 -93.57 -21.22
C GLU A 406 -75.07 -93.43 -22.40
N LEU A 407 -74.99 -92.32 -23.13
CA LEU A 407 -75.82 -92.07 -24.31
C LEU A 407 -75.57 -93.10 -25.41
N ARG A 408 -74.32 -93.57 -25.58
CA ARG A 408 -74.01 -94.67 -26.51
C ARG A 408 -74.67 -95.98 -26.05
N VAL A 409 -74.57 -96.33 -24.77
CA VAL A 409 -75.22 -97.54 -24.22
C VAL A 409 -76.74 -97.47 -24.40
N LEU A 410 -77.37 -96.33 -24.11
CA LEU A 410 -78.80 -96.15 -24.32
C LEU A 410 -79.20 -96.24 -25.80
N LYS A 411 -78.38 -95.69 -26.70
CA LYS A 411 -78.61 -95.80 -28.14
C LYS A 411 -78.50 -97.24 -28.64
N ASP A 412 -77.54 -98.00 -28.15
CA ASP A 412 -77.37 -99.42 -28.48
C ASP A 412 -78.55 -100.25 -27.93
N GLN A 413 -79.02 -99.96 -26.72
CA GLN A 413 -80.23 -100.57 -26.15
C GLN A 413 -81.50 -100.25 -26.95
N LEU A 414 -81.65 -98.99 -27.39
CA LEU A 414 -82.77 -98.58 -28.23
C LEU A 414 -82.76 -99.34 -29.55
N ALA A 415 -81.62 -99.40 -30.23
CA ALA A 415 -81.46 -100.14 -31.49
C ALA A 415 -81.76 -101.65 -31.31
N GLN A 416 -81.34 -102.24 -30.20
CA GLN A 416 -81.70 -103.62 -29.86
C GLN A 416 -83.22 -103.77 -29.68
N LYS A 417 -83.87 -102.84 -28.98
CA LYS A 417 -85.33 -102.86 -28.77
C LYS A 417 -86.11 -102.64 -30.06
N GLU A 418 -85.63 -101.77 -30.95
CA GLU A 418 -86.19 -101.58 -32.28
C GLU A 418 -86.09 -102.86 -33.12
N ALA A 419 -84.94 -103.55 -33.09
CA ALA A 419 -84.77 -104.84 -33.77
C ALA A 419 -85.65 -105.96 -33.19
N GLU A 420 -85.79 -106.02 -31.86
CA GLU A 420 -86.74 -106.93 -31.19
C GLU A 420 -88.19 -106.64 -31.61
N LEU A 421 -88.58 -105.36 -31.69
CA LEU A 421 -89.90 -104.94 -32.14
C LEU A 421 -90.14 -105.31 -33.61
N GLU A 422 -89.17 -105.09 -34.49
CA GLU A 422 -89.24 -105.46 -35.91
C GLU A 422 -89.39 -106.98 -36.09
N ASN A 423 -88.63 -107.78 -35.33
CA ASN A 423 -88.77 -109.24 -35.29
C ASN A 423 -90.16 -109.67 -34.80
N ASN A 424 -90.71 -109.02 -33.78
CA ASN A 424 -92.07 -109.29 -33.31
C ASN A 424 -93.12 -108.90 -34.37
N ASN A 425 -92.95 -107.76 -35.05
CA ASN A 425 -93.83 -107.32 -36.11
C ASN A 425 -93.81 -108.29 -37.30
N THR A 426 -92.64 -108.75 -37.73
CA THR A 426 -92.50 -109.74 -38.81
C THR A 426 -93.09 -111.10 -38.41
N ALA A 427 -92.86 -111.56 -37.18
CA ALA A 427 -93.51 -112.76 -36.64
C ALA A 427 -95.03 -112.62 -36.61
N HIS A 428 -95.55 -111.46 -36.21
CA HIS A 428 -96.98 -111.16 -36.23
C HIS A 428 -97.55 -111.15 -37.66
N LEU A 429 -96.86 -110.52 -38.61
CA LEU A 429 -97.22 -110.53 -40.05
C LEU A 429 -97.26 -111.97 -40.58
N GLN A 430 -96.26 -112.79 -40.26
CA GLN A 430 -96.22 -114.19 -40.67
C GLN A 430 -97.37 -115.00 -40.05
N ALA A 431 -97.66 -114.82 -38.76
CA ALA A 431 -98.80 -115.44 -38.09
C ALA A 431 -100.13 -115.02 -38.71
N THR A 432 -100.27 -113.75 -39.08
CA THR A 432 -101.45 -113.20 -39.76
C THR A 432 -101.63 -113.82 -41.14
N LEU A 433 -100.55 -113.99 -41.92
CA LEU A 433 -100.59 -114.66 -43.22
C LEU A 433 -100.96 -116.14 -43.11
N ILE A 434 -100.43 -116.85 -42.11
CA ILE A 434 -100.81 -118.26 -41.84
C ILE A 434 -102.29 -118.34 -41.49
N LEU A 435 -102.77 -117.47 -40.59
CA LEU A 435 -104.19 -117.37 -40.23
C LEU A 435 -105.05 -117.11 -41.47
N GLN A 436 -104.68 -116.15 -42.30
CA GLN A 436 -105.39 -115.85 -43.55
C GLN A 436 -105.38 -117.04 -44.52
N GLY A 437 -104.26 -117.77 -44.63
CA GLY A 437 -104.14 -118.98 -45.43
C GLY A 437 -105.07 -120.11 -44.94
N THR A 438 -105.09 -120.34 -43.62
CA THR A 438 -106.00 -121.33 -43.01
C THR A 438 -107.46 -120.95 -43.20
N TYR A 439 -107.81 -119.66 -43.03
CA TYR A 439 -109.14 -119.13 -43.29
C TYR A 439 -109.57 -119.35 -44.74
N ASN A 440 -108.71 -119.01 -45.71
CA ASN A 440 -108.98 -119.25 -47.13
C ASN A 440 -109.13 -120.74 -47.47
N SER A 441 -108.34 -121.62 -46.83
CA SER A 441 -108.49 -123.08 -47.02
C SER A 441 -109.81 -123.60 -46.46
N ALA A 442 -110.23 -123.10 -45.29
CA ALA A 442 -111.52 -123.42 -44.69
C ALA A 442 -112.67 -122.91 -45.56
N LEU A 443 -112.52 -121.72 -46.16
CA LEU A 443 -113.49 -121.15 -47.10
C LEU A 443 -113.64 -122.02 -48.35
N ARG A 444 -112.54 -122.47 -48.97
CA ARG A 444 -112.58 -123.41 -50.11
C ARG A 444 -113.21 -124.74 -49.75
N ASN A 445 -112.88 -125.30 -48.59
CA ASN A 445 -113.50 -126.54 -48.12
C ASN A 445 -115.02 -126.35 -47.93
N LEU A 446 -115.45 -125.18 -47.43
CA LEU A 446 -116.86 -124.84 -47.32
C LEU A 446 -117.53 -124.72 -48.69
N GLU A 447 -116.82 -124.15 -49.68
CA GLU A 447 -117.29 -123.99 -51.05
C GLU A 447 -117.41 -125.35 -51.76
N ASP A 448 -116.47 -126.27 -51.58
CA ASP A 448 -116.55 -127.65 -52.08
C ASP A 448 -117.72 -128.43 -51.44
N VAL A 449 -117.94 -128.28 -50.13
CA VAL A 449 -119.12 -128.85 -49.45
C VAL A 449 -120.41 -128.25 -50.00
N ASN A 450 -120.42 -126.96 -50.32
CA ASN A 450 -121.56 -126.29 -50.94
C ASN A 450 -121.83 -126.80 -52.36
N VAL A 451 -120.79 -127.05 -53.18
CA VAL A 451 -120.93 -127.66 -54.51
C VAL A 451 -121.44 -129.10 -54.41
N GLN A 452 -120.92 -129.90 -53.46
CA GLN A 452 -121.44 -131.23 -53.20
C GLN A 452 -122.91 -131.19 -52.77
N PHE A 453 -123.29 -130.24 -51.92
CA PHE A 453 -124.66 -130.03 -51.49
C PHE A 453 -125.59 -129.63 -52.64
N GLU A 454 -125.16 -128.74 -53.54
CA GLU A 454 -125.94 -128.37 -54.73
C GLU A 454 -126.06 -129.54 -55.73
N SER A 455 -125.03 -130.40 -55.85
CA SER A 455 -125.12 -131.62 -56.66
C SER A 455 -126.10 -132.66 -56.08
N TYR A 456 -126.12 -132.80 -54.74
CA TYR A 456 -127.07 -133.64 -54.02
C TYR A 456 -128.50 -133.11 -54.17
N LYS A 457 -128.68 -131.79 -54.08
CA LYS A 457 -129.94 -131.09 -54.30
C LYS A 457 -130.46 -131.28 -55.74
N ALA A 458 -129.58 -131.23 -56.75
CA ALA A 458 -129.94 -131.49 -58.14
C ALA A 458 -130.34 -132.96 -58.39
N ALA A 459 -129.62 -133.92 -57.80
CA ALA A 459 -129.97 -135.35 -57.87
C ALA A 459 -131.34 -135.64 -57.22
N LYS A 460 -131.62 -135.03 -56.07
CA LYS A 460 -132.93 -135.16 -55.40
C LYS A 460 -134.06 -134.44 -56.14
N ALA A 461 -133.78 -133.37 -56.87
CA ALA A 461 -134.77 -132.72 -57.74
C ALA A 461 -135.17 -133.60 -58.94
N SER A 462 -134.23 -134.38 -59.50
CA SER A 462 -134.50 -135.34 -60.60
C SER A 462 -135.29 -136.58 -60.15
N GLU A 463 -135.22 -136.96 -58.87
CA GLU A 463 -136.02 -138.03 -58.26
C GLU A 463 -137.44 -137.53 -57.89
N MET A 464 -137.58 -136.25 -57.54
CA MET A 464 -138.89 -135.61 -57.27
C MET A 464 -139.77 -135.38 -58.51
N GLU A 465 -139.20 -135.14 -59.69
CA GLU A 465 -140.00 -135.03 -60.94
C GLU A 465 -140.53 -136.39 -61.43
N ALA A 466 -139.85 -137.50 -61.12
CA ALA A 466 -140.34 -138.85 -61.45
C ALA A 466 -141.51 -139.31 -60.57
N LEU A 467 -141.66 -138.77 -59.35
CA LEU A 467 -142.76 -139.06 -58.41
C LEU A 467 -143.93 -138.06 -58.48
N LYS A 468 -143.77 -136.94 -59.21
CA LYS A 468 -144.84 -135.94 -59.45
C LYS A 468 -145.89 -136.37 -60.48
N LEU A 469 -145.56 -137.31 -61.38
CA LEU A 469 -146.50 -137.81 -62.39
C LEU A 469 -147.52 -138.82 -61.83
N GLU A 470 -147.32 -139.31 -60.61
CA GLU A 470 -148.17 -140.31 -59.95
C GLU A 470 -149.09 -139.69 -58.87
N ASN A 471 -148.80 -138.48 -58.38
CA ASN A 471 -149.54 -137.83 -57.29
C ASN A 471 -150.57 -136.77 -57.76
N ALA A 472 -150.97 -136.84 -59.03
CA ALA A 472 -151.93 -135.93 -59.67
C ALA A 472 -153.40 -136.42 -59.63
N SER A 473 -153.71 -137.55 -58.99
CA SER A 473 -155.05 -138.16 -59.03
C SER A 473 -155.84 -138.11 -57.73
N LEU A 474 -155.26 -137.70 -56.60
CA LEU A 474 -155.95 -137.77 -55.31
C LEU A 474 -155.64 -136.57 -54.43
N GLN A 475 -156.65 -135.71 -54.27
CA GLN A 475 -156.82 -134.72 -53.19
C GLN A 475 -156.73 -133.24 -53.57
N GLU A 476 -157.43 -132.93 -54.64
CA GLU A 476 -158.58 -132.00 -54.63
C GLU A 476 -159.51 -132.20 -53.38
N LYS A 477 -159.05 -131.93 -52.15
CA LYS A 477 -159.98 -131.75 -51.00
C LYS A 477 -159.48 -131.21 -49.66
N VAL A 478 -158.29 -130.64 -49.51
CA VAL A 478 -158.00 -129.87 -48.29
C VAL A 478 -157.50 -128.47 -48.61
N ALA A 479 -158.52 -127.63 -48.67
CA ALA A 479 -158.51 -126.20 -48.61
C ALA A 479 -157.81 -125.64 -47.35
N LYS A 480 -157.26 -124.43 -47.52
CA LYS A 480 -157.21 -123.30 -46.56
C LYS A 480 -156.48 -123.51 -45.22
N ALA A 481 -155.32 -122.87 -45.07
CA ALA A 481 -155.06 -121.74 -44.14
C ALA A 481 -153.56 -121.55 -43.84
N GLU A 482 -153.06 -120.36 -44.19
CA GLU A 482 -152.29 -119.41 -43.37
C GLU A 482 -151.13 -119.84 -42.41
N LYS A 483 -149.98 -119.16 -42.63
CA LYS A 483 -149.28 -118.23 -41.71
C LYS A 483 -148.79 -118.76 -40.33
N HIS A 484 -147.48 -118.77 -40.09
CA HIS A 484 -146.72 -117.73 -39.36
C HIS A 484 -145.27 -118.18 -39.02
N ALA A 485 -144.43 -117.16 -38.80
CA ALA A 485 -143.42 -117.04 -37.72
C ALA A 485 -141.92 -117.09 -38.08
N GLU A 486 -141.41 -115.87 -38.32
CA GLU A 486 -140.50 -115.12 -37.43
C GLU A 486 -138.99 -115.39 -37.38
N ASP A 487 -138.28 -114.25 -37.50
CA ASP A 487 -137.02 -113.85 -36.84
C ASP A 487 -135.67 -114.37 -37.36
N VAL A 488 -134.60 -113.57 -37.52
CA VAL A 488 -134.31 -112.14 -37.21
C VAL A 488 -133.31 -111.56 -38.23
N GLN A 489 -133.50 -110.28 -38.59
CA GLN A 489 -132.57 -109.41 -39.30
C GLN A 489 -132.31 -108.19 -38.41
N HIS A 490 -131.07 -107.98 -37.95
CA HIS A 490 -130.58 -106.68 -37.49
C HIS A 490 -129.04 -106.65 -37.45
N GLN A 491 -128.45 -105.76 -38.27
CA GLN A 491 -127.46 -104.72 -37.89
C GLN A 491 -126.50 -104.43 -39.06
N ILE A 492 -126.89 -103.50 -39.94
CA ILE A 492 -125.95 -102.65 -40.69
C ILE A 492 -126.59 -101.28 -40.86
N VAL A 493 -126.16 -100.29 -40.06
CA VAL A 493 -125.97 -98.87 -40.45
C VAL A 493 -125.00 -98.24 -39.44
N THR A 494 -123.86 -97.70 -39.91
CA THR A 494 -123.34 -96.34 -39.65
C THR A 494 -121.85 -96.23 -40.05
N THR A 495 -121.56 -95.42 -41.07
CA THR A 495 -120.22 -94.97 -41.48
C THR A 495 -120.27 -93.48 -41.78
N GLU A 496 -120.33 -92.66 -40.72
CA GLU A 496 -120.24 -91.19 -40.77
C GLU A 496 -119.44 -90.67 -39.57
N SER A 497 -118.11 -90.86 -39.53
CA SER A 497 -117.28 -90.29 -38.45
C SER A 497 -115.85 -89.84 -38.79
N THR A 498 -115.43 -89.77 -40.07
CA THR A 498 -114.01 -89.54 -40.43
C THR A 498 -113.67 -88.17 -41.03
N ASN A 499 -114.47 -87.13 -40.80
CA ASN A 499 -114.23 -85.77 -41.35
C ASN A 499 -114.01 -84.65 -40.29
N ARG A 500 -113.65 -84.97 -39.04
CA ARG A 500 -113.39 -83.96 -37.98
C ARG A 500 -111.92 -83.81 -37.57
N GLU A 501 -111.05 -84.74 -37.92
CA GLU A 501 -109.65 -84.76 -37.48
C GLU A 501 -108.70 -84.05 -38.46
N TYR A 502 -109.02 -84.06 -39.76
CA TYR A 502 -108.24 -83.35 -40.79
C TYR A 502 -108.31 -81.81 -40.68
N ALA A 503 -109.41 -81.26 -40.15
CA ALA A 503 -109.54 -79.80 -39.92
C ALA A 503 -108.79 -79.32 -38.65
N ARG A 504 -108.49 -80.22 -37.71
CA ARG A 504 -107.79 -79.88 -36.45
C ARG A 504 -106.26 -79.89 -36.64
N MET A 505 -105.75 -80.86 -37.39
CA MET A 505 -104.32 -80.99 -37.71
C MET A 505 -103.78 -79.86 -38.63
N LEU A 506 -104.60 -79.34 -39.56
CA LEU A 506 -104.23 -78.20 -40.41
C LEU A 506 -104.19 -76.87 -39.63
N ALA A 507 -105.06 -76.67 -38.65
CA ALA A 507 -105.07 -75.48 -37.80
C ALA A 507 -103.85 -75.42 -36.85
N ASP A 508 -103.41 -76.58 -36.34
CA ASP A 508 -102.25 -76.68 -35.45
C ASP A 508 -100.93 -76.43 -36.22
N LEU A 509 -100.78 -76.95 -37.45
CA LEU A 509 -99.62 -76.66 -38.31
C LEU A 509 -99.54 -75.18 -38.75
N GLN A 510 -100.68 -74.53 -38.98
CA GLN A 510 -100.73 -73.12 -39.35
C GLN A 510 -100.42 -72.19 -38.17
N LYS A 511 -100.77 -72.60 -36.95
CA LYS A 511 -100.40 -71.91 -35.70
C LYS A 511 -98.91 -72.08 -35.35
N GLU A 512 -98.34 -73.27 -35.58
CA GLU A 512 -96.91 -73.54 -35.36
C GLU A 512 -96.02 -72.79 -36.37
N SER A 513 -96.47 -72.67 -37.62
CA SER A 513 -95.81 -71.84 -38.63
C SER A 513 -95.80 -70.36 -38.25
N ALA A 514 -96.92 -69.82 -37.76
CA ALA A 514 -97.00 -68.41 -37.35
C ALA A 514 -96.13 -68.10 -36.10
N LEU A 515 -95.98 -69.06 -35.18
CA LEU A 515 -95.08 -68.93 -34.02
C LEU A 515 -93.60 -68.94 -34.44
N LYS A 516 -93.20 -69.83 -35.36
CA LYS A 516 -91.82 -69.85 -35.89
C LYS A 516 -91.49 -68.61 -36.72
N GLU A 517 -92.47 -68.06 -37.44
CA GLU A 517 -92.29 -66.83 -38.22
C GLU A 517 -92.18 -65.58 -37.32
N ALA A 518 -92.87 -65.57 -36.18
CA ALA A 518 -92.70 -64.54 -35.14
C ALA A 518 -91.34 -64.64 -34.43
N GLU A 519 -90.88 -65.86 -34.11
CA GLU A 519 -89.58 -66.10 -33.50
C GLU A 519 -88.42 -65.74 -34.44
N ILE A 520 -88.54 -66.02 -35.74
CA ILE A 520 -87.57 -65.58 -36.76
C ILE A 520 -87.55 -64.05 -36.86
N LYS A 521 -88.71 -63.37 -36.81
CA LYS A 521 -88.78 -61.90 -36.80
C LYS A 521 -88.13 -61.30 -35.56
N GLU A 522 -88.37 -61.88 -34.38
CA GLU A 522 -87.75 -61.41 -33.13
C GLU A 522 -86.23 -61.61 -33.13
N ILE A 523 -85.73 -62.73 -33.65
CA ILE A 523 -84.29 -62.98 -33.81
C ILE A 523 -83.68 -62.02 -34.86
N THR A 524 -84.37 -61.77 -35.97
CA THR A 524 -83.88 -60.82 -36.98
C THR A 524 -83.86 -59.39 -36.46
N ASP A 525 -84.90 -58.93 -35.76
CA ASP A 525 -84.95 -57.60 -35.14
C ASP A 525 -83.90 -57.43 -34.04
N SER A 526 -83.70 -58.46 -33.21
CA SER A 526 -82.62 -58.54 -32.21
C SER A 526 -81.23 -58.44 -32.86
N SER A 527 -81.00 -59.18 -33.94
CA SER A 527 -79.73 -59.17 -34.68
C SER A 527 -79.48 -57.83 -35.37
N LEU A 528 -80.51 -57.21 -35.98
CA LEU A 528 -80.44 -55.90 -36.61
C LEU A 528 -80.11 -54.80 -35.60
N LYS A 529 -80.70 -54.85 -34.40
CA LYS A 529 -80.37 -53.92 -33.31
C LYS A 529 -78.90 -54.05 -32.90
N LYS A 530 -78.41 -55.27 -32.74
CA LYS A 530 -77.01 -55.54 -32.38
C LYS A 530 -76.02 -55.11 -33.47
N ILE A 531 -76.37 -55.30 -34.74
CA ILE A 531 -75.59 -54.78 -35.88
C ILE A 531 -75.57 -53.26 -35.88
N THR A 532 -76.70 -52.61 -35.61
CA THR A 532 -76.79 -51.14 -35.57
C THR A 532 -75.97 -50.57 -34.42
N ASP A 533 -76.00 -51.20 -33.23
CA ASP A 533 -75.21 -50.80 -32.08
C ASP A 533 -73.71 -50.94 -32.35
N LEU A 534 -73.27 -52.05 -32.98
CA LEU A 534 -71.88 -52.24 -33.39
C LEU A 534 -71.45 -51.23 -34.47
N GLN A 535 -72.29 -50.91 -35.43
CA GLN A 535 -72.01 -49.88 -36.44
C GLN A 535 -71.85 -48.48 -35.80
N ASN A 536 -72.64 -48.18 -34.77
CA ASN A 536 -72.53 -46.91 -34.05
C ASN A 536 -71.27 -46.86 -33.18
N GLN A 537 -70.88 -47.96 -32.54
CA GLN A 537 -69.61 -48.07 -31.81
C GLN A 537 -68.42 -47.89 -32.75
N LEU A 538 -68.43 -48.53 -33.93
CA LEU A 538 -67.36 -48.41 -34.92
C LEU A 538 -67.18 -46.95 -35.38
N LYS A 539 -68.29 -46.24 -35.66
CA LYS A 539 -68.28 -44.82 -36.02
C LYS A 539 -67.77 -43.92 -34.90
N GLN A 540 -68.06 -44.28 -33.65
CA GLN A 540 -67.58 -43.52 -32.50
C GLN A 540 -66.07 -43.71 -32.32
N GLU A 541 -65.57 -44.94 -32.48
CA GLU A 541 -64.14 -45.23 -32.46
C GLU A 541 -63.39 -44.55 -33.61
N GLU A 542 -63.93 -44.56 -34.83
CA GLU A 542 -63.35 -43.83 -35.97
C GLU A 542 -63.23 -42.31 -35.68
N LYS A 543 -64.25 -41.71 -35.05
CA LYS A 543 -64.18 -40.30 -34.63
C LYS A 543 -63.14 -40.07 -33.54
N ASN A 544 -63.04 -40.97 -32.57
CA ASN A 544 -62.05 -40.88 -31.49
C ASN A 544 -60.62 -40.98 -32.05
N VAL A 545 -60.36 -41.94 -32.93
CA VAL A 545 -59.06 -42.12 -33.60
C VAL A 545 -58.72 -40.91 -34.47
N LYS A 546 -59.68 -40.38 -35.24
CA LYS A 546 -59.45 -39.19 -36.06
C LYS A 546 -59.09 -37.96 -35.22
N LYS A 547 -59.76 -37.77 -34.07
CA LYS A 547 -59.47 -36.68 -33.15
C LYS A 547 -58.09 -36.84 -32.49
N GLN A 548 -57.73 -38.07 -32.10
CA GLN A 548 -56.38 -38.35 -31.58
C GLN A 548 -55.30 -38.05 -32.63
N LEU A 549 -55.55 -38.36 -33.91
CA LEU A 549 -54.62 -38.09 -35.00
C LEU A 549 -54.39 -36.57 -35.19
N GLU A 550 -55.46 -35.77 -35.19
CA GLU A 550 -55.38 -34.30 -35.28
C GLU A 550 -54.66 -33.69 -34.05
N ASP A 551 -54.95 -34.19 -32.85
CA ASP A 551 -54.28 -33.75 -31.61
C ASP A 551 -52.78 -34.14 -31.60
N GLU A 552 -52.42 -35.26 -32.21
CA GLU A 552 -51.04 -35.72 -32.31
C GLU A 552 -50.25 -34.96 -33.39
N GLU A 553 -50.90 -34.59 -34.49
CA GLU A 553 -50.32 -33.76 -35.56
C GLU A 553 -50.07 -32.32 -35.10
N THR A 554 -51.00 -31.73 -34.34
CA THR A 554 -50.80 -30.41 -33.71
C THR A 554 -49.66 -30.45 -32.69
N ARG A 555 -49.62 -31.46 -31.80
CA ARG A 555 -48.50 -31.67 -30.86
C ARG A 555 -47.16 -31.87 -31.57
N LYS A 556 -47.16 -32.56 -32.72
CA LYS A 556 -45.95 -32.75 -33.52
C LYS A 556 -45.46 -31.42 -34.09
N SER A 557 -46.35 -30.60 -34.63
CA SER A 557 -46.00 -29.25 -35.13
C SER A 557 -45.47 -28.34 -34.03
N GLU A 558 -46.05 -28.39 -32.82
CA GLU A 558 -45.57 -27.62 -31.66
C GLU A 558 -44.18 -28.08 -31.20
N LYS A 559 -43.92 -29.40 -31.24
CA LYS A 559 -42.60 -29.96 -30.94
C LYS A 559 -41.58 -29.54 -32.00
N GLU A 560 -41.94 -29.57 -33.29
CA GLU A 560 -41.08 -29.12 -34.38
C GLU A 560 -40.72 -27.63 -34.26
N ASN A 561 -41.69 -26.78 -33.90
CA ASN A 561 -41.44 -25.36 -33.64
C ASN A 561 -40.50 -25.15 -32.43
N LYS A 562 -40.72 -25.86 -31.32
CA LYS A 562 -39.80 -25.81 -30.16
C LYS A 562 -38.39 -26.28 -30.50
N VAL A 563 -38.27 -27.30 -31.35
CA VAL A 563 -36.96 -27.78 -31.83
C VAL A 563 -36.28 -26.71 -32.69
N ALA A 564 -37.02 -26.01 -33.55
CA ALA A 564 -36.47 -24.90 -34.34
C ALA A 564 -35.98 -23.75 -33.43
N GLU A 565 -36.78 -23.33 -32.44
CA GLU A 565 -36.41 -22.29 -31.47
C GLU A 565 -35.14 -22.67 -30.67
N LEU A 566 -35.09 -23.90 -30.14
CA LEU A 566 -33.91 -24.40 -29.44
C LEU A 566 -32.67 -24.45 -30.33
N THR A 567 -32.84 -24.80 -31.61
CA THR A 567 -31.74 -24.84 -32.57
C THR A 567 -31.19 -23.43 -32.85
N GLU A 568 -32.06 -22.45 -33.00
CA GLU A 568 -31.66 -21.04 -33.15
C GLU A 568 -30.94 -20.53 -31.90
N GLU A 569 -31.43 -20.86 -30.71
CA GLU A 569 -30.79 -20.47 -29.46
C GLU A 569 -29.41 -21.12 -29.28
N VAL A 570 -29.26 -22.41 -29.60
CA VAL A 570 -27.97 -23.10 -29.61
C VAL A 570 -26.99 -22.43 -30.58
N ASN A 571 -27.45 -22.03 -31.77
CA ASN A 571 -26.61 -21.33 -32.73
C ASN A 571 -26.20 -19.94 -32.24
N LYS A 572 -27.10 -19.21 -31.57
CA LYS A 572 -26.79 -17.93 -30.94
C LYS A 572 -25.73 -18.07 -29.84
N TRP A 573 -25.88 -19.03 -28.95
CA TRP A 573 -24.89 -19.30 -27.89
C TRP A 573 -23.53 -19.73 -28.45
N ARG A 574 -23.53 -20.54 -29.52
CA ARG A 574 -22.30 -20.92 -30.22
C ARG A 574 -21.56 -19.70 -30.78
N LEU A 575 -22.27 -18.80 -31.45
CA LEU A 575 -21.69 -17.57 -31.99
C LEU A 575 -21.12 -16.67 -30.89
N LEU A 576 -21.87 -16.45 -29.81
CA LEU A 576 -21.42 -15.65 -28.67
C LEU A 576 -20.19 -16.26 -27.98
N TYR A 577 -20.16 -17.58 -27.80
CA TYR A 577 -19.01 -18.28 -27.25
C TYR A 577 -17.80 -18.14 -28.15
N GLN A 578 -17.97 -18.30 -29.46
CA GLN A 578 -16.88 -18.17 -30.43
C GLN A 578 -16.32 -16.75 -30.46
N GLU A 579 -17.18 -15.72 -30.44
CA GLU A 579 -16.76 -14.32 -30.36
C GLU A 579 -16.01 -14.03 -29.03
N LEU A 580 -16.52 -14.56 -27.91
CA LEU A 580 -15.85 -14.43 -26.61
C LEU A 580 -14.48 -15.11 -26.62
N TYR A 581 -14.39 -16.29 -27.21
CA TYR A 581 -13.14 -17.04 -27.36
C TYR A 581 -12.13 -16.26 -28.23
N GLU A 582 -12.57 -15.73 -29.37
CA GLU A 582 -11.73 -14.90 -30.24
C GLU A 582 -11.24 -13.63 -29.54
N LYS A 583 -12.08 -13.01 -28.70
CA LYS A 583 -11.67 -11.87 -27.86
C LYS A 583 -10.71 -12.25 -26.74
N THR A 584 -10.82 -13.47 -26.19
CA THR A 584 -10.00 -13.93 -25.06
C THR A 584 -8.62 -14.44 -25.51
N LYS A 585 -8.56 -15.04 -26.69
CA LYS A 585 -7.33 -15.60 -27.29
C LYS A 585 -6.12 -14.64 -27.34
N PRO A 586 -6.22 -13.36 -27.74
CA PRO A 586 -5.08 -12.45 -27.74
C PRO A 586 -4.56 -12.16 -26.33
N PHE A 587 -5.43 -12.14 -25.31
CA PHE A 587 -4.98 -11.98 -23.92
C PHE A 587 -4.20 -13.19 -23.43
N GLN A 588 -4.63 -14.41 -23.79
CA GLN A 588 -3.85 -15.61 -23.52
C GLN A 588 -2.46 -15.53 -24.18
N GLN A 589 -2.40 -15.17 -25.46
CA GLN A 589 -1.13 -15.01 -26.18
C GLN A 589 -0.24 -13.92 -25.55
N GLN A 590 -0.84 -12.84 -25.05
CA GLN A 590 -0.11 -11.79 -24.36
C GLN A 590 0.46 -12.27 -23.02
N LEU A 591 -0.30 -13.07 -22.26
CA LEU A 591 0.18 -13.69 -21.02
C LEU A 591 1.32 -14.66 -21.29
N ASP A 592 1.20 -15.50 -22.32
CA ASP A 592 2.25 -16.43 -22.74
C ASP A 592 3.53 -15.66 -23.15
N ALA A 593 3.37 -14.54 -23.86
CA ALA A 593 4.49 -13.66 -24.22
C ALA A 593 5.16 -13.02 -23.00
N PHE A 594 4.38 -12.53 -22.03
CA PHE A 594 4.92 -11.99 -20.77
C PHE A 594 5.62 -13.06 -19.93
N GLU A 595 5.10 -14.28 -19.91
CA GLU A 595 5.77 -15.39 -19.23
C GLU A 595 7.10 -15.72 -19.91
N ALA A 596 7.14 -15.75 -21.24
CA ALA A 596 8.38 -15.93 -21.99
C ALA A 596 9.39 -14.81 -21.73
N GLU A 597 8.95 -13.55 -21.71
CA GLU A 597 9.81 -12.39 -21.40
C GLU A 597 10.36 -12.47 -19.97
N LYS A 598 9.51 -12.81 -18.99
CA LYS A 598 9.94 -13.03 -17.61
C LYS A 598 11.02 -14.10 -17.52
N GLN A 599 10.86 -15.23 -18.20
CA GLN A 599 11.86 -16.29 -18.21
C GLN A 599 13.17 -15.84 -18.86
N ALA A 600 13.10 -15.10 -19.98
CA ALA A 600 14.28 -14.54 -20.64
C ALA A 600 15.05 -13.58 -19.72
N LEU A 601 14.34 -12.66 -19.05
CA LEU A 601 14.95 -11.72 -18.09
C LEU A 601 15.56 -12.44 -16.89
N LEU A 602 14.93 -13.50 -16.39
CA LEU A 602 15.45 -14.27 -15.27
C LEU A 602 16.73 -15.01 -15.66
N ASN A 603 16.80 -15.54 -16.87
CA ASN A 603 18.01 -16.14 -17.43
C ASN A 603 19.12 -15.11 -17.63
N GLU A 604 18.80 -13.92 -18.15
CA GLU A 604 19.76 -12.82 -18.31
C GLU A 604 20.29 -12.32 -16.95
N HIS A 605 19.40 -12.18 -15.96
CA HIS A 605 19.79 -11.86 -14.58
C HIS A 605 20.70 -12.95 -14.01
N GLY A 606 20.39 -14.23 -14.25
CA GLY A 606 21.27 -15.34 -13.88
C GLY A 606 22.66 -15.22 -14.50
N ALA A 607 22.73 -14.96 -15.81
CA ALA A 607 23.98 -14.81 -16.55
C ALA A 607 24.80 -13.60 -16.08
N THR A 608 24.15 -12.46 -15.82
CA THR A 608 24.81 -11.25 -15.30
C THR A 608 25.28 -11.44 -13.87
N GLN A 609 24.52 -12.13 -13.02
CA GLN A 609 24.93 -12.50 -11.67
C GLN A 609 26.15 -13.44 -11.69
N GLU A 610 26.19 -14.39 -12.62
CA GLU A 610 27.38 -15.24 -12.82
C GLU A 610 28.60 -14.43 -13.26
N GLN A 611 28.43 -13.47 -14.17
CA GLN A 611 29.52 -12.55 -14.56
C GLN A 611 29.98 -11.71 -13.38
N LEU A 612 29.06 -11.17 -12.58
CA LEU A 612 29.39 -10.43 -11.37
C LEU A 612 30.14 -11.28 -10.36
N ASN A 613 29.73 -12.55 -10.17
CA ASN A 613 30.43 -13.50 -9.33
C ASN A 613 31.85 -13.75 -9.86
N LYS A 614 32.03 -13.94 -11.17
CA LYS A 614 33.38 -14.08 -11.78
C LYS A 614 34.23 -12.84 -11.54
N ILE A 615 33.67 -11.64 -11.68
CA ILE A 615 34.39 -10.38 -11.39
C ILE A 615 34.75 -10.32 -9.90
N ARG A 616 33.81 -10.60 -9.00
CA ARG A 616 34.03 -10.66 -7.55
C ARG A 616 35.15 -11.64 -7.21
N ASP A 617 35.14 -12.82 -7.81
CA ASP A 617 36.12 -13.86 -7.54
C ASP A 617 37.50 -13.45 -8.12
N SER A 618 37.55 -12.90 -9.33
CA SER A 618 38.77 -12.31 -9.91
C SER A 618 39.30 -11.13 -9.09
N TYR A 619 38.40 -10.34 -8.48
CA TYR A 619 38.74 -9.23 -7.61
C TYR A 619 39.26 -9.72 -6.25
N ALA A 620 38.71 -10.81 -5.72
CA ALA A 620 39.22 -11.50 -4.54
C ALA A 620 40.60 -12.13 -4.81
N GLU A 621 40.81 -12.69 -6.00
CA GLU A 621 42.11 -13.18 -6.47
C GLU A 621 43.12 -12.04 -6.69
N LEU A 622 42.69 -10.89 -7.24
CA LEU A 622 43.54 -9.72 -7.51
C LEU A 622 43.91 -8.93 -6.25
N LEU A 623 42.95 -8.70 -5.36
CA LEU A 623 43.23 -8.25 -3.98
C LEU A 623 44.13 -9.24 -3.25
N GLY A 624 44.15 -10.47 -3.75
CA GLY A 624 44.82 -11.61 -3.20
C GLY A 624 44.18 -12.00 -1.88
N HIS A 625 44.25 -13.29 -1.60
CA HIS A 625 44.91 -13.65 -0.36
C HIS A 625 46.35 -13.10 -0.39
N GLN A 626 46.55 -11.77 -0.40
CA GLN A 626 47.72 -11.19 0.24
C GLN A 626 47.70 -11.82 1.61
N ASN A 627 48.73 -12.59 1.90
CA ASN A 627 48.79 -13.45 3.05
C ASN A 627 48.84 -12.59 4.30
N LEU A 628 47.71 -12.01 4.68
CA LEU A 628 47.54 -11.06 5.77
C LEU A 628 47.99 -11.77 7.04
N LYS A 629 47.76 -13.09 7.10
CA LYS A 629 48.27 -13.99 8.14
C LYS A 629 49.80 -14.07 8.17
N GLN A 630 50.50 -14.18 7.04
CA GLN A 630 51.97 -14.12 6.97
C GLN A 630 52.50 -12.71 7.27
N LYS A 631 51.90 -11.64 6.72
CA LYS A 631 52.28 -10.26 7.03
C LYS A 631 52.09 -9.95 8.52
N ILE A 632 50.97 -10.34 9.12
CA ILE A 632 50.73 -10.20 10.57
C ILE A 632 51.77 -11.00 11.35
N LYS A 633 52.10 -12.24 10.95
CA LYS A 633 53.18 -13.01 11.59
C LYS A 633 54.54 -12.32 11.50
N HIS A 634 54.90 -11.77 10.34
CA HIS A 634 56.16 -11.02 10.17
C HIS A 634 56.18 -9.73 10.99
N VAL A 635 55.07 -8.98 11.02
CA VAL A 635 54.93 -7.75 11.82
C VAL A 635 55.00 -8.05 13.31
N VAL A 636 54.39 -9.14 13.78
CA VAL A 636 54.48 -9.60 15.18
C VAL A 636 55.93 -9.97 15.51
N LYS A 637 56.60 -10.75 14.65
CA LYS A 637 58.01 -11.11 14.85
C LYS A 637 58.91 -9.87 14.95
N LEU A 638 58.73 -8.89 14.07
CA LEU A 638 59.46 -7.61 14.12
C LEU A 638 59.17 -6.82 15.40
N LYS A 639 57.93 -6.85 15.89
CA LYS A 639 57.54 -6.17 17.13
C LYS A 639 58.21 -6.81 18.36
N ASP A 640 58.29 -8.14 18.38
CA ASP A 640 58.95 -8.88 19.46
C ASP A 640 60.47 -8.65 19.45
N GLU A 641 61.11 -8.68 18.27
CA GLU A 641 62.53 -8.33 18.11
C GLU A 641 62.81 -6.88 18.56
N ASN A 642 61.96 -5.93 18.21
CA ASN A 642 62.09 -4.53 18.63
C ASN A 642 61.92 -4.37 20.15
N SER A 643 60.97 -5.10 20.75
CA SER A 643 60.79 -5.14 22.20
C SER A 643 62.03 -5.72 22.90
N HIS A 644 62.61 -6.79 22.35
CA HIS A 644 63.84 -7.38 22.84
C HIS A 644 65.01 -6.40 22.78
N LEU A 645 65.24 -5.75 21.63
CA LEU A 645 66.28 -4.74 21.46
C LEU A 645 66.10 -3.56 22.42
N LYS A 646 64.88 -3.06 22.63
CA LYS A 646 64.62 -2.01 23.65
C LYS A 646 64.97 -2.47 25.06
N SER A 647 64.71 -3.73 25.40
CA SER A 647 65.10 -4.29 26.69
C SER A 647 66.63 -4.41 26.84
N GLU A 648 67.35 -4.77 25.78
CA GLU A 648 68.82 -4.80 25.77
C GLU A 648 69.42 -3.40 25.87
N VAL A 649 68.89 -2.43 25.13
CA VAL A 649 69.30 -1.02 25.25
C VAL A 649 69.11 -0.54 26.68
N SER A 650 67.99 -0.87 27.32
CA SER A 650 67.72 -0.49 28.71
C SER A 650 68.71 -1.16 29.69
N LYS A 651 69.05 -2.45 29.47
CA LYS A 651 70.08 -3.16 30.23
C LYS A 651 71.45 -2.52 30.06
N LEU A 652 71.86 -2.24 28.84
CA LEU A 652 73.15 -1.60 28.53
C LEU A 652 73.24 -0.19 29.12
N GLN A 653 72.16 0.60 29.04
CA GLN A 653 72.09 1.90 29.72
C GLN A 653 72.26 1.77 31.23
N SER A 654 71.62 0.76 31.86
CA SER A 654 71.80 0.52 33.31
C SER A 654 73.23 0.14 33.67
N GLN A 655 73.90 -0.68 32.84
CA GLN A 655 75.29 -1.07 33.04
C GLN A 655 76.23 0.13 32.85
N LEU A 656 75.95 0.97 31.86
CA LEU A 656 76.69 2.20 31.60
C LEU A 656 76.53 3.19 32.75
N ALA A 657 75.32 3.34 33.31
CA ALA A 657 75.08 4.14 34.50
C ALA A 657 75.87 3.62 35.72
N LYS A 658 75.87 2.30 35.95
CA LYS A 658 76.67 1.67 37.01
C LYS A 658 78.18 1.90 36.81
N ARG A 659 78.68 1.76 35.58
CA ARG A 659 80.08 2.04 35.24
C ARG A 659 80.42 3.51 35.48
N LYS A 660 79.59 4.45 35.01
CA LYS A 660 79.77 5.89 35.29
C LYS A 660 79.80 6.19 36.79
N GLN A 661 78.92 5.56 37.58
CA GLN A 661 78.94 5.72 39.03
C GLN A 661 80.23 5.15 39.66
N SER A 662 80.71 3.99 39.19
CA SER A 662 81.98 3.44 39.65
C SER A 662 83.18 4.30 39.24
N GLU A 663 83.18 4.85 38.03
CA GLU A 663 84.19 5.78 37.54
C GLU A 663 84.17 7.07 38.36
N GLN A 664 82.98 7.55 38.74
CA GLN A 664 82.81 8.69 39.62
C GLN A 664 83.32 8.41 41.03
N LYS A 665 83.10 7.20 41.58
CA LYS A 665 83.69 6.77 42.86
C LYS A 665 85.22 6.63 42.79
N LEU A 666 85.76 6.12 41.69
CA LEU A 666 87.20 6.04 41.47
C LEU A 666 87.81 7.44 41.30
N LYS A 667 87.13 8.37 40.60
CA LYS A 667 87.49 9.80 40.59
C LYS A 667 87.38 10.40 42.01
N GLU A 668 86.36 9.99 42.75
CA GLU A 668 86.19 10.07 44.22
C GLU A 668 87.48 9.86 44.99
N GLU A 669 87.95 8.63 44.92
CA GLU A 669 89.12 8.13 45.61
C GLU A 669 90.41 8.73 45.07
N LEU A 670 90.54 8.90 43.75
CA LEU A 670 91.68 9.55 43.12
C LEU A 670 91.84 10.99 43.61
N ASN A 671 90.75 11.76 43.70
CA ASN A 671 90.78 13.12 44.23
C ASN A 671 91.15 13.14 45.73
N LYS A 672 90.73 12.14 46.52
CA LYS A 672 91.17 11.99 47.92
C LYS A 672 92.67 11.68 48.03
N VAL A 673 93.18 10.78 47.19
CA VAL A 673 94.62 10.41 47.16
C VAL A 673 95.49 11.57 46.68
N LEU A 674 95.01 12.36 45.72
CA LEU A 674 95.71 13.57 45.22
C LEU A 674 95.57 14.79 46.15
N GLY A 675 94.90 14.68 47.29
CA GLY A 675 94.72 15.79 48.24
C GLY A 675 93.80 16.92 47.75
N ILE A 676 93.05 16.70 46.66
CA ILE A 676 92.12 17.68 46.08
C ILE A 676 90.82 17.64 46.90
N LYS A 677 90.66 18.57 47.85
CA LYS A 677 89.41 18.74 48.62
C LYS A 677 88.25 19.04 47.66
N ARG A 678 87.19 18.21 47.71
CA ARG A 678 85.95 18.44 46.97
C ARG A 678 85.34 19.78 47.40
N PHE A 679 85.06 20.63 46.43
CA PHE A 679 84.29 21.86 46.60
C PHE A 679 82.87 21.50 47.04
N ASP A 680 82.45 21.99 48.20
CA ASP A 680 81.10 21.86 48.72
C ASP A 680 80.26 23.04 48.19
N PRO A 681 79.37 22.82 47.19
CA PRO A 681 78.59 23.90 46.58
C PRO A 681 77.72 24.65 47.60
N SER A 682 77.42 24.01 48.73
CA SER A 682 76.61 24.55 49.83
C SER A 682 77.36 25.62 50.65
N LYS A 683 78.68 25.73 50.53
CA LYS A 683 79.52 26.76 51.20
C LYS A 683 80.00 27.87 50.25
N ALA A 684 79.58 27.83 48.98
CA ALA A 684 80.02 28.77 47.95
C ALA A 684 79.47 30.20 48.07
N PHE A 685 78.47 30.44 48.94
CA PHE A 685 77.71 31.70 48.98
C PHE A 685 77.65 32.38 50.37
N HIS A 686 78.59 32.14 51.27
CA HIS A 686 78.73 32.97 52.49
C HIS A 686 79.89 33.96 52.31
N HIS A 687 79.58 35.19 51.89
CA HIS A 687 80.52 36.31 51.84
C HIS A 687 79.98 37.49 52.65
N GLU A 688 80.73 37.87 53.69
CA GLU A 688 80.66 39.19 54.32
C GLU A 688 81.35 40.23 53.43
N TYR A 689 80.78 41.43 53.44
CA TYR A 689 81.05 42.60 52.61
C TYR A 689 82.53 42.93 52.33
N LYS A 690 82.87 43.20 51.05
CA LYS A 690 83.08 44.57 50.51
C LYS A 690 83.80 44.59 49.15
N GLU A 691 83.33 45.55 48.35
CA GLU A 691 84.03 46.34 47.32
C GLU A 691 84.38 45.75 45.94
N ASN A 692 83.59 46.26 44.99
CA ASN A 692 84.00 46.96 43.76
C ASN A 692 84.82 46.19 42.69
N PHE A 693 84.21 45.96 41.53
CA PHE A 693 84.42 46.75 40.30
C PHE A 693 83.92 45.96 39.05
N VAL A 694 82.85 46.47 38.43
CA VAL A 694 82.80 46.91 37.02
C VAL A 694 82.81 45.88 35.85
N LYS A 695 81.74 46.04 35.03
CA LYS A 695 81.56 45.83 33.57
C LYS A 695 81.30 44.41 33.03
N THR A 696 80.01 44.15 32.78
CA THR A 696 79.33 43.86 31.47
C THR A 696 80.17 43.52 30.21
N PRO A 697 79.60 42.98 29.10
CA PRO A 697 78.35 42.21 28.88
C PRO A 697 78.40 41.14 27.73
N LEU A 698 77.21 40.58 27.40
CA LEU A 698 76.75 40.08 26.06
C LEU A 698 77.32 38.76 25.49
N LYS A 699 76.44 37.79 25.15
CA LYS A 699 75.81 37.71 23.81
C LYS A 699 74.84 36.52 23.67
N GLU A 700 73.86 36.74 22.81
CA GLU A 700 72.74 35.88 22.37
C GLU A 700 73.17 34.61 21.63
N GLY A 701 72.20 33.71 21.41
CA GLY A 701 72.27 32.72 20.35
C GLY A 701 71.18 31.66 20.42
N ASP A 702 70.06 31.94 19.76
CA ASP A 702 68.99 31.00 19.40
C ASP A 702 69.50 29.71 18.73
N THR A 703 68.75 28.62 18.87
CA THR A 703 68.50 27.71 17.74
C THR A 703 67.30 26.80 17.99
N ASN A 704 66.33 26.93 17.07
CA ASN A 704 65.31 25.94 16.75
C ASN A 704 65.93 24.59 16.38
N CYS A 705 65.25 23.48 16.71
CA CYS A 705 65.17 22.29 15.84
C CYS A 705 64.03 21.35 16.26
N CYS A 706 63.19 21.07 15.26
CA CYS A 706 62.33 19.89 15.01
C CYS A 706 61.17 19.56 15.97
#